data_AF-A0A2H1WLS8-F1
#
_entry.id   AF-A0A2H1WLS8-F1
#
_cell.length_a   1.000
_cell.length_b   1.000
_cell.length_c   1.000
_cell.angle_alpha   90.00
_cell.angle_beta   90.00
_cell.angle_gamma   90.00
#
_symmetry.space_group_name_H-M   'P 1'
#
loop_
_entity.id
_entity.type
_entity.pdbx_description
1 polymer ?
#
loop_
_entity_poly.entity_id
_entity_poly.type
_entity_poly.pdbx_seq_one_letter_code
_entity_poly.pdbx_strand_id
1 'polypeptide(L)'
;MLDVLCPLITESDVVSNELLNVILMNLVEPNKRDHKYAYSLAKELIVKTSETLEPYIQAFFNHVLILGKEEKNLLIYSKVYELIYELYQCCPSLLLSVLPQLECKLKSAQFPERLSGVALLARMFSEPGSELAKQYPALWRAFLGRFNDISVPIRIKCVQYCMHFLVHHPDLRKDITETLKLRQHDAHEQVRYEVVMAIIATAQRDFQAVAESEDLLHFVRERTLDKKFKIRKEAMSGLALIYKKFLTEESVPPATEKAVQWIKDKILHGYYMTALEDRLLVERLLNTSLVPYTLPAPIRMKKLFYLMSNVDDNATKAFIELQKHQLVVRRTVGEWIELHRKPPTPAVQKEMIAKVLHISSKFLPESVKSQEFLNKFSQHMKQAPELLQGMETILNPNVSCEVCVRTTSNVLKKLGQPVMTNLYYNTVKMLLERVSSVMIDHESLLILVGYVEATVKGTDASMAEECGIDEKKAAERGLKLLVMLSFVFPSHFLHEDILNRLTSLLELDDESIAPHILAALTFLGKYRPLSEACPALFPRLITLCKAYAEVGTPKQAKNAVRCLFVNVPEQRTQIFTEILETLKSTLSPHSEHYRTAIVTLGHIAHNLPDNFPVHIKNIVSRKIVKELLVREGGSSTSVPDEPWCSEEDLPEETRCKLEGLKCMARWLLGLKKDELSAQKTFRMLNAFIVHKGDLLQQNRLSKAEMAHLRLAAGAAMLKICEQKGVGDQFTAEQFYNLSHLMVDDVPQVREAFATKLHKGLSKGIPNKCLPLDFMGMYALAGREPERRVRSLVRQYMLADVVRRREYVRNITVGTKVERAVSQLPHILPDYMLVFAVPILTHDPSFTAYDNVAQLKVIKNCLWFILEPLITRNDFYCYGFYKSLVERMKLHKDALCETDDAVNYKLWAVCDLAMSVIWARSQNFELREFPSDARIPRMYFAPQSEYFVNTRVFLPPELQFQPKKQAAGEPNVPRTKKRPRPITERENTNDVEPSEASDTQIQLPGLENPPETELEEPQAKRAVSD
;
A
#
# COMPACT_ATOMS: atom_id res chain seq x y z
N MET A 1 49.32 -55.68 -4.57
CA MET A 1 49.88 -54.31 -4.42
C MET A 1 49.79 -53.85 -2.98
N LEU A 2 48.59 -53.78 -2.39
CA LEU A 2 48.43 -53.45 -0.97
C LEU A 2 49.25 -54.37 -0.05
N ASP A 3 49.37 -55.66 -0.38
CA ASP A 3 50.14 -56.65 0.39
C ASP A 3 51.65 -56.41 0.38
N VAL A 4 52.13 -55.51 -0.49
CA VAL A 4 53.52 -55.02 -0.54
C VAL A 4 53.60 -53.62 0.08
N LEU A 5 52.65 -52.74 -0.21
CA LEU A 5 52.66 -51.35 0.24
C LEU A 5 52.28 -51.17 1.73
N CYS A 6 51.43 -52.03 2.29
CA CYS A 6 51.04 -51.93 3.70
C CYS A 6 52.22 -52.24 4.63
N PRO A 7 52.94 -53.39 4.50
CA PRO A 7 54.12 -53.67 5.32
C PRO A 7 55.19 -52.56 5.25
N LEU A 8 55.47 -52.05 4.04
CA LEU A 8 56.42 -50.95 3.82
C LEU A 8 56.04 -49.63 4.53
N ILE A 9 54.79 -49.46 4.93
CA ILE A 9 54.35 -48.32 5.74
C ILE A 9 54.31 -48.69 7.23
N THR A 10 53.74 -49.84 7.58
CA THR A 10 53.56 -50.26 8.98
C THR A 10 54.85 -50.64 9.70
N GLU A 11 55.87 -51.09 8.96
CA GLU A 11 57.20 -51.46 9.48
C GLU A 11 58.23 -50.33 9.35
N SER A 12 57.84 -49.15 8.85
CA SER A 12 58.76 -48.03 8.64
C SER A 12 58.93 -47.16 9.88
N ASP A 13 60.17 -46.93 10.30
CA ASP A 13 60.52 -46.02 11.41
C ASP A 13 60.10 -44.56 11.15
N VAL A 14 60.03 -44.14 9.88
CA VAL A 14 59.70 -42.76 9.46
C VAL A 14 58.93 -42.73 8.14
N VAL A 15 57.84 -41.95 8.07
CA VAL A 15 57.13 -41.62 6.82
C VAL A 15 57.42 -40.17 6.43
N SER A 16 57.94 -39.94 5.21
CA SER A 16 58.33 -38.60 4.74
C SER A 16 57.18 -37.80 4.14
N ASN A 17 57.29 -36.46 4.14
CA ASN A 17 56.34 -35.56 3.48
C ASN A 17 56.22 -35.82 1.97
N GLU A 18 57.30 -36.26 1.30
CA GLU A 18 57.26 -36.64 -0.12
C GLU A 18 56.41 -37.88 -0.35
N LEU A 19 56.55 -38.91 0.50
CA LEU A 19 55.74 -40.14 0.44
C LEU A 19 54.27 -39.84 0.76
N LEU A 20 54.00 -39.02 1.78
CA LEU A 20 52.65 -38.53 2.07
C LEU A 20 52.06 -37.78 0.87
N ASN A 21 52.81 -36.87 0.22
CA ASN A 21 52.37 -36.17 -0.97
C ASN A 21 52.03 -37.14 -2.12
N VAL A 22 52.86 -38.18 -2.37
CA VAL A 22 52.59 -39.21 -3.39
C VAL A 22 51.30 -39.98 -3.09
N ILE A 23 51.05 -40.35 -1.84
CA ILE A 23 49.83 -41.09 -1.46
C ILE A 23 48.60 -40.18 -1.51
N LEU A 24 48.64 -39.05 -0.78
CA LEU A 24 47.50 -38.17 -0.51
C LEU A 24 47.06 -37.35 -1.74
N MET A 25 47.95 -37.06 -2.69
CA MET A 25 47.55 -36.38 -3.94
C MET A 25 46.56 -37.19 -4.78
N ASN A 26 46.46 -38.52 -4.59
CA ASN A 26 45.46 -39.34 -5.27
C ASN A 26 44.04 -39.18 -4.70
N LEU A 27 43.88 -38.58 -3.52
CA LEU A 27 42.57 -38.32 -2.90
C LEU A 27 41.88 -37.06 -3.44
N VAL A 28 42.62 -36.11 -3.99
CA VAL A 28 42.11 -34.77 -4.37
C VAL A 28 41.93 -34.61 -5.88
N GLU A 29 41.15 -33.62 -6.29
CA GLU A 29 40.92 -33.29 -7.70
C GLU A 29 42.17 -32.60 -8.31
N PRO A 30 42.59 -32.95 -9.55
CA PRO A 30 41.88 -33.79 -10.52
C PRO A 30 42.16 -35.30 -10.42
N ASN A 31 43.19 -35.73 -9.68
CA ASN A 31 43.65 -37.13 -9.66
C ASN A 31 42.56 -38.12 -9.22
N LYS A 32 41.71 -37.73 -8.25
CA LYS A 32 40.56 -38.52 -7.81
C LYS A 32 39.63 -38.91 -8.96
N ARG A 33 39.34 -37.98 -9.87
CA ARG A 33 38.47 -38.20 -11.03
C ARG A 33 39.19 -38.89 -12.19
N ASP A 34 40.40 -38.42 -12.49
CA ASP A 34 41.13 -38.79 -13.70
C ASP A 34 41.91 -40.13 -13.52
N HIS A 35 42.17 -40.55 -12.28
CA HIS A 35 42.93 -41.76 -11.92
C HIS A 35 42.22 -42.64 -10.87
N LYS A 36 40.96 -43.02 -11.15
CA LYS A 36 40.09 -43.79 -10.23
C LYS A 36 40.74 -45.02 -9.56
N TYR A 37 41.58 -45.77 -10.27
CA TYR A 37 42.27 -46.93 -9.70
C TYR A 37 43.36 -46.53 -8.69
N ALA A 38 44.10 -45.45 -8.95
CA ALA A 38 45.08 -44.91 -8.01
C ALA A 38 44.40 -44.32 -6.77
N TYR A 39 43.26 -43.64 -6.94
CA TYR A 39 42.39 -43.20 -5.84
C TYR A 39 41.92 -44.39 -4.99
N SER A 40 41.41 -45.46 -5.59
CA SER A 40 40.95 -46.65 -4.85
C SER A 40 42.09 -47.32 -4.07
N LEU A 41 43.27 -47.46 -4.71
CA LEU A 41 44.46 -48.01 -4.08
C LEU A 41 44.93 -47.14 -2.91
N ALA A 42 45.00 -45.82 -3.08
CA ALA A 42 45.39 -44.89 -2.03
C ALA A 42 44.40 -44.90 -0.86
N LYS A 43 43.08 -44.94 -1.14
CA LYS A 43 42.04 -45.05 -0.12
C LYS A 43 42.18 -46.33 0.70
N GLU A 44 42.31 -47.49 0.06
CA GLU A 44 42.48 -48.76 0.79
C GLU A 44 43.81 -48.83 1.56
N LEU A 45 44.89 -48.27 1.00
CA LEU A 45 46.18 -48.21 1.67
C LEU A 45 46.10 -47.37 2.95
N ILE A 46 45.50 -46.17 2.88
CA ILE A 46 45.33 -45.27 4.03
C ILE A 46 44.48 -45.92 5.12
N VAL A 47 43.38 -46.59 4.75
CA VAL A 47 42.52 -47.28 5.73
C VAL A 47 43.28 -48.43 6.42
N LYS A 48 43.99 -49.27 5.66
CA LYS A 48 44.76 -50.41 6.18
C LYS A 48 46.02 -50.04 6.99
N THR A 49 46.54 -48.82 6.83
CA THR A 49 47.76 -48.33 7.49
C THR A 49 47.51 -47.13 8.41
N SER A 50 46.25 -46.91 8.78
CA SER A 50 45.76 -45.72 9.46
C SER A 50 46.46 -45.44 10.80
N GLU A 51 46.61 -46.46 11.66
CA GLU A 51 47.30 -46.34 12.95
C GLU A 51 48.76 -45.84 12.79
N THR A 52 49.48 -46.30 11.76
CA THR A 52 50.85 -45.85 11.49
C THR A 52 50.89 -44.46 10.84
N LEU A 53 49.93 -44.14 9.95
CA LEU A 53 49.91 -42.86 9.23
C LEU A 53 49.38 -41.69 10.08
N GLU A 54 48.54 -41.94 11.09
CA GLU A 54 47.93 -40.91 11.95
C GLU A 54 48.93 -39.86 12.48
N PRO A 55 50.03 -40.21 13.19
CA PRO A 55 50.95 -39.22 13.74
C PRO A 55 51.63 -38.37 12.65
N TYR A 56 51.93 -38.94 11.47
CA TYR A 56 52.55 -38.21 10.37
C TYR A 56 51.57 -37.27 9.67
N ILE A 57 50.32 -37.71 9.48
CA ILE A 57 49.23 -36.88 8.93
C ILE A 57 48.89 -35.73 9.91
N GLN A 58 48.85 -36.01 11.22
CA GLN A 58 48.69 -34.99 12.25
C GLN A 58 49.83 -33.98 12.25
N ALA A 59 51.09 -34.43 12.16
CA ALA A 59 52.25 -33.56 12.11
C ALA A 59 52.25 -32.67 10.85
N PHE A 60 51.93 -33.24 9.68
CA PHE A 60 51.73 -32.51 8.43
C PHE A 60 50.68 -31.40 8.59
N PHE A 61 49.48 -31.73 9.08
CA PHE A 61 48.43 -30.73 9.26
C PHE A 61 48.78 -29.68 10.33
N ASN A 62 49.47 -30.04 11.41
CA ASN A 62 49.93 -29.08 12.42
C ASN A 62 50.95 -28.08 11.83
N HIS A 63 51.89 -28.56 11.01
CA HIS A 63 52.85 -27.70 10.30
C HIS A 63 52.17 -26.68 9.38
N VAL A 64 51.12 -27.08 8.65
CA VAL A 64 50.42 -26.16 7.73
C VAL A 64 49.40 -25.29 8.46
N LEU A 65 48.55 -25.87 9.30
CA LEU A 65 47.42 -25.19 9.90
C LEU A 65 47.82 -24.29 11.07
N ILE A 66 48.80 -24.69 11.88
CA ILE A 66 49.22 -23.93 13.07
C ILE A 66 50.51 -23.16 12.81
N LEU A 67 51.55 -23.81 12.26
CA LEU A 67 52.85 -23.16 12.05
C LEU A 67 52.95 -22.35 10.75
N GLY A 68 52.00 -22.50 9.82
CA GLY A 68 52.02 -21.81 8.52
C GLY A 68 53.22 -22.18 7.64
N LYS A 69 53.82 -23.36 7.85
CA LYS A 69 54.98 -23.84 7.10
C LYS A 69 54.50 -24.61 5.87
N GLU A 70 54.80 -24.10 4.69
CA GLU A 70 54.47 -24.73 3.41
C GLU A 70 55.73 -25.10 2.62
N GLU A 71 55.88 -26.37 2.28
CA GLU A 71 56.92 -26.83 1.34
C GLU A 71 56.41 -26.64 -0.09
N LYS A 72 56.77 -25.50 -0.72
CA LYS A 72 56.29 -25.10 -2.06
C LYS A 72 56.55 -26.11 -3.18
N ASN A 73 57.45 -27.07 -2.98
CA ASN A 73 57.76 -28.13 -3.93
C ASN A 73 56.69 -29.25 -3.95
N LEU A 74 55.86 -29.34 -2.90
CA LEU A 74 54.86 -30.39 -2.72
C LEU A 74 53.44 -29.83 -2.93
N LEU A 75 52.80 -30.28 -4.01
CA LEU A 75 51.49 -29.77 -4.45
C LEU A 75 50.38 -29.94 -3.40
N ILE A 76 50.50 -30.96 -2.53
CA ILE A 76 49.51 -31.28 -1.49
C ILE A 76 49.24 -30.10 -0.53
N TYR A 77 50.24 -29.24 -0.28
CA TYR A 77 50.09 -28.06 0.58
C TYR A 77 49.05 -27.06 0.03
N SER A 78 48.92 -26.94 -1.29
CA SER A 78 47.89 -26.09 -1.92
C SER A 78 46.47 -26.66 -1.83
N LYS A 79 46.34 -27.93 -1.42
CA LYS A 79 45.09 -28.73 -1.43
C LYS A 79 44.60 -29.14 -0.05
N VAL A 80 45.20 -28.60 1.02
CA VAL A 80 44.95 -28.97 2.42
C VAL A 80 43.47 -29.04 2.81
N TYR A 81 42.65 -28.04 2.46
CA TYR A 81 41.22 -28.06 2.80
C TYR A 81 40.41 -29.11 2.01
N GLU A 82 40.76 -29.36 0.74
CA GLU A 82 40.17 -30.46 -0.04
C GLU A 82 40.57 -31.82 0.55
N LEU A 83 41.84 -31.95 0.95
CA LEU A 83 42.39 -33.16 1.54
C LEU A 83 41.74 -33.51 2.89
N ILE A 84 41.53 -32.54 3.79
CA ILE A 84 40.84 -32.77 5.07
C ILE A 84 39.43 -33.34 4.82
N TYR A 85 38.71 -32.79 3.84
CA TYR A 85 37.40 -33.32 3.46
C TYR A 85 37.49 -34.77 2.96
N GLU A 86 38.40 -35.07 2.04
CA GLU A 86 38.53 -36.40 1.44
C GLU A 86 39.05 -37.45 2.43
N LEU A 87 39.97 -37.09 3.32
CA LEU A 87 40.42 -37.94 4.43
C LEU A 87 39.27 -38.23 5.39
N TYR A 88 38.41 -37.25 5.71
CA TYR A 88 37.24 -37.49 6.55
C TYR A 88 36.27 -38.50 5.91
N GLN A 89 36.05 -38.44 4.59
CA GLN A 89 35.25 -39.43 3.86
C GLN A 89 35.91 -40.81 3.71
N CYS A 90 37.21 -40.93 3.98
CA CYS A 90 37.97 -42.18 3.85
C CYS A 90 38.21 -42.87 5.19
N CYS A 91 38.70 -42.13 6.19
CA CYS A 91 39.08 -42.63 7.51
C CYS A 91 39.04 -41.47 8.54
N PRO A 92 37.88 -41.22 9.19
CA PRO A 92 37.70 -40.09 10.11
C PRO A 92 38.67 -40.04 11.30
N SER A 93 39.17 -41.21 11.76
CA SER A 93 40.09 -41.31 12.91
C SER A 93 41.39 -40.52 12.71
N LEU A 94 41.89 -40.47 11.47
CA LEU A 94 43.10 -39.71 11.10
C LEU A 94 43.01 -38.20 11.34
N LEU A 95 41.82 -37.67 11.63
CA LEU A 95 41.55 -36.25 11.78
C LEU A 95 41.08 -35.84 13.18
N LEU A 96 41.02 -36.77 14.15
CA LEU A 96 40.57 -36.48 15.53
C LEU A 96 41.33 -35.30 16.17
N SER A 97 42.64 -35.25 15.95
CA SER A 97 43.54 -34.18 16.42
C SER A 97 43.62 -32.97 15.48
N VAL A 98 43.10 -33.09 14.25
CA VAL A 98 43.18 -32.08 13.18
C VAL A 98 41.93 -31.19 13.14
N LEU A 99 40.74 -31.76 13.31
CA LEU A 99 39.49 -31.00 13.28
C LEU A 99 39.43 -29.87 14.32
N PRO A 100 39.89 -30.04 15.58
CA PRO A 100 39.97 -28.93 16.54
C PRO A 100 40.87 -27.77 16.08
N GLN A 101 41.92 -28.04 15.30
CA GLN A 101 42.85 -27.01 14.80
C GLN A 101 42.17 -26.04 13.81
N LEU A 102 41.09 -26.47 13.15
CA LEU A 102 40.31 -25.60 12.26
C LEU A 102 39.64 -24.44 13.01
N GLU A 103 39.44 -24.54 14.33
CA GLU A 103 38.95 -23.42 15.15
C GLU A 103 39.92 -22.22 15.08
N CYS A 104 41.22 -22.47 15.08
CA CYS A 104 42.24 -21.42 14.91
C CYS A 104 42.13 -20.76 13.53
N LYS A 105 41.88 -21.53 12.46
CA LYS A 105 41.69 -20.98 11.11
C LYS A 105 40.40 -20.15 10.98
N LEU A 106 39.31 -20.53 11.65
CA LEU A 106 38.09 -19.71 11.74
C LEU A 106 38.34 -18.38 12.48
N LYS A 107 39.28 -18.34 13.42
CA LYS A 107 39.66 -17.16 14.20
C LYS A 107 40.80 -16.35 13.58
N SER A 108 41.39 -16.79 12.45
CA SER A 108 42.54 -16.14 11.82
C SER A 108 42.26 -14.69 11.40
N ALA A 109 43.26 -13.81 11.52
CA ALA A 109 43.21 -12.48 10.94
C ALA A 109 43.10 -12.50 9.40
N GLN A 110 43.62 -13.55 8.75
CA GLN A 110 43.68 -13.67 7.30
C GLN A 110 42.33 -14.07 6.69
N PHE A 111 41.79 -13.23 5.80
CA PHE A 111 40.53 -13.49 5.10
C PHE A 111 40.50 -14.81 4.31
N PRO A 112 41.54 -15.18 3.51
CA PRO A 112 41.52 -16.42 2.74
C PRO A 112 41.45 -17.68 3.62
N GLU A 113 42.13 -17.67 4.77
CA GLU A 113 42.10 -18.79 5.71
C GLU A 113 40.72 -18.97 6.34
N ARG A 114 40.10 -17.89 6.83
CA ARG A 114 38.74 -17.95 7.39
C ARG A 114 37.74 -18.40 6.33
N LEU A 115 37.84 -17.92 5.09
CA LEU A 115 36.93 -18.30 4.01
C LEU A 115 37.06 -19.79 3.66
N SER A 116 38.28 -20.31 3.53
CA SER A 116 38.52 -21.74 3.24
C SER A 116 38.08 -22.64 4.39
N GLY A 117 38.36 -22.27 5.65
CA GLY A 117 37.87 -22.97 6.82
C GLY A 117 36.34 -23.00 6.91
N VAL A 118 35.67 -21.87 6.64
CA VAL A 118 34.21 -21.79 6.57
C VAL A 118 33.65 -22.63 5.44
N ALA A 119 34.25 -22.59 4.24
CA ALA A 119 33.77 -23.37 3.09
C ALA A 119 33.90 -24.89 3.32
N LEU A 120 34.98 -25.33 3.95
CA LEU A 120 35.19 -26.72 4.35
C LEU A 120 34.16 -27.15 5.40
N LEU A 121 34.09 -26.44 6.53
CA LEU A 121 33.24 -26.82 7.65
C LEU A 121 31.75 -26.71 7.33
N ALA A 122 31.34 -25.71 6.53
CA ALA A 122 29.96 -25.61 6.06
C ALA A 122 29.54 -26.85 5.24
N ARG A 123 30.45 -27.41 4.43
CA ARG A 123 30.22 -28.66 3.71
C ARG A 123 30.14 -29.84 4.69
N MET A 124 31.15 -30.03 5.54
CA MET A 124 31.24 -31.17 6.45
C MET A 124 30.10 -31.23 7.47
N PHE A 125 29.72 -30.10 8.08
CA PHE A 125 28.64 -30.07 9.06
C PHE A 125 27.23 -30.22 8.44
N SER A 126 27.05 -29.96 7.13
CA SER A 126 25.72 -30.00 6.48
C SER A 126 25.46 -31.24 5.62
N GLU A 127 26.36 -32.23 5.66
CA GLU A 127 26.18 -33.49 4.95
C GLU A 127 25.12 -34.39 5.62
N PRO A 128 24.28 -35.09 4.83
CA PRO A 128 23.30 -36.03 5.39
C PRO A 128 23.95 -37.03 6.35
N GLY A 129 23.45 -37.09 7.59
CA GLY A 129 23.99 -38.00 8.62
C GLY A 129 25.27 -37.53 9.31
N SER A 130 25.78 -36.32 9.04
CA SER A 130 26.94 -35.76 9.73
C SER A 130 26.63 -35.47 11.22
N GLU A 131 27.41 -36.08 12.11
CA GLU A 131 27.33 -35.83 13.57
C GLU A 131 28.39 -34.85 14.09
N LEU A 132 29.18 -34.24 13.19
CA LEU A 132 30.32 -33.38 13.56
C LEU A 132 29.96 -32.25 14.53
N ALA A 133 28.75 -31.68 14.42
CA ALA A 133 28.31 -30.60 15.32
C ALA A 133 28.10 -31.09 16.77
N LYS A 134 27.68 -32.34 16.96
CA LYS A 134 27.55 -33.01 18.27
C LYS A 134 28.92 -33.44 18.80
N GLN A 135 29.78 -33.98 17.93
CA GLN A 135 31.12 -34.47 18.30
C GLN A 135 32.08 -33.32 18.66
N TYR A 136 31.98 -32.17 17.99
CA TYR A 136 32.85 -31.00 18.21
C TYR A 136 32.06 -29.70 18.50
N PRO A 137 31.37 -29.57 19.66
CA PRO A 137 30.52 -28.41 19.96
C PRO A 137 31.26 -27.07 20.04
N ALA A 138 32.58 -27.08 20.29
CA ALA A 138 33.40 -25.86 20.29
C ALA A 138 33.62 -25.35 18.86
N LEU A 139 33.98 -26.25 17.94
CA LEU A 139 34.17 -25.97 16.52
C LEU A 139 32.86 -25.53 15.85
N TRP A 140 31.73 -26.16 16.21
CA TRP A 140 30.40 -25.75 15.77
C TRP A 140 30.06 -24.32 16.20
N ARG A 141 30.25 -23.97 17.48
CA ARG A 141 30.05 -22.60 17.98
C ARG A 141 30.98 -21.58 17.30
N ALA A 142 32.24 -21.95 17.04
CA ALA A 142 33.18 -21.09 16.30
C ALA A 142 32.73 -20.85 14.84
N PHE A 143 32.18 -21.88 14.20
CA PHE A 143 31.59 -21.79 12.85
C PHE A 143 30.34 -20.90 12.84
N LEU A 144 29.40 -21.10 13.77
CA LEU A 144 28.23 -20.22 13.92
C LEU A 144 28.65 -18.75 14.15
N GLY A 145 29.73 -18.52 14.90
CA GLY A 145 30.32 -17.19 15.08
C GLY A 145 30.73 -16.50 13.77
N ARG A 146 31.01 -17.24 12.69
CA ARG A 146 31.36 -16.67 11.37
C ARG A 146 30.17 -16.10 10.60
N PHE A 147 28.93 -16.39 11.00
CA PHE A 147 27.78 -15.61 10.53
C PHE A 147 27.91 -14.13 10.90
N ASN A 148 28.70 -13.79 11.93
CA ASN A 148 29.02 -12.42 12.33
C ASN A 148 30.42 -11.93 11.88
N ASP A 149 31.07 -12.59 10.91
CA ASP A 149 32.39 -12.17 10.41
C ASP A 149 32.35 -10.77 9.79
N ILE A 150 33.40 -9.98 10.00
CA ILE A 150 33.56 -8.65 9.38
C ILE A 150 33.43 -8.72 7.84
N SER A 151 33.97 -9.77 7.22
CA SER A 151 34.01 -9.92 5.77
C SER A 151 32.68 -10.42 5.21
N VAL A 152 32.03 -9.57 4.40
CA VAL A 152 30.78 -9.89 3.70
C VAL A 152 30.80 -11.24 2.94
N PRO A 153 31.87 -11.63 2.21
CA PRO A 153 31.88 -12.91 1.49
C PRO A 153 31.80 -14.14 2.41
N ILE A 154 32.33 -14.05 3.64
CA ILE A 154 32.25 -15.13 4.62
C ILE A 154 30.81 -15.27 5.12
N ARG A 155 30.15 -14.16 5.46
CA ARG A 155 28.73 -14.16 5.86
C ARG A 155 27.81 -14.70 4.76
N ILE A 156 28.05 -14.31 3.51
CA ILE A 156 27.38 -14.90 2.33
C ILE A 156 27.59 -16.41 2.29
N LYS A 157 28.84 -16.89 2.42
CA LYS A 157 29.18 -18.31 2.36
C LYS A 157 28.49 -19.11 3.49
N CYS A 158 28.44 -18.60 4.71
CA CYS A 158 27.69 -19.21 5.82
C CYS A 158 26.19 -19.35 5.49
N VAL A 159 25.56 -18.28 5.01
CA VAL A 159 24.12 -18.27 4.69
C VAL A 159 23.76 -19.22 3.55
N GLN A 160 24.62 -19.35 2.53
CA GLN A 160 24.38 -20.23 1.38
C GLN A 160 24.21 -21.72 1.74
N TYR A 161 24.82 -22.19 2.84
CA TYR A 161 24.66 -23.58 3.30
C TYR A 161 23.47 -23.78 4.26
N CYS A 162 22.79 -22.72 4.71
CA CYS A 162 21.67 -22.82 5.64
C CYS A 162 20.56 -23.75 5.15
N MET A 163 20.32 -23.81 3.85
CA MET A 163 19.36 -24.76 3.28
C MET A 163 19.74 -26.22 3.55
N HIS A 164 21.03 -26.59 3.44
CA HIS A 164 21.47 -27.95 3.72
C HIS A 164 21.32 -28.31 5.20
N PHE A 165 21.65 -27.38 6.11
CA PHE A 165 21.42 -27.57 7.54
C PHE A 165 19.94 -27.76 7.88
N LEU A 166 19.06 -26.89 7.38
CA LEU A 166 17.63 -26.93 7.67
C LEU A 166 16.95 -28.21 7.15
N VAL A 167 17.36 -28.71 5.99
CA VAL A 167 16.82 -29.95 5.39
C VAL A 167 17.40 -31.20 6.05
N HIS A 168 18.73 -31.30 6.23
CA HIS A 168 19.37 -32.55 6.65
C HIS A 168 19.47 -32.74 8.17
N HIS A 169 19.44 -31.66 8.98
CA HIS A 169 19.73 -31.69 10.42
C HIS A 169 18.63 -31.00 11.25
N PRO A 170 17.53 -31.71 11.57
CA PRO A 170 16.43 -31.15 12.36
C PRO A 170 16.86 -30.60 13.73
N ASP A 171 17.86 -31.21 14.36
CA ASP A 171 18.47 -30.82 15.63
C ASP A 171 19.24 -29.50 15.56
N LEU A 172 19.83 -29.17 14.40
CA LEU A 172 20.58 -27.92 14.20
C LEU A 172 19.69 -26.75 13.73
N ARG A 173 18.39 -26.98 13.47
CA ARG A 173 17.47 -25.94 12.94
C ARG A 173 17.37 -24.71 13.83
N LYS A 174 17.46 -24.88 15.16
CA LYS A 174 17.37 -23.76 16.12
C LYS A 174 18.55 -22.79 15.97
N ASP A 175 19.78 -23.30 16.07
CA ASP A 175 21.02 -22.53 15.91
C ASP A 175 21.07 -21.78 14.56
N ILE A 176 20.65 -22.44 13.48
CA ILE A 176 20.57 -21.83 12.15
C ILE A 176 19.46 -20.77 12.09
N THR A 177 18.31 -20.97 12.73
CA THR A 177 17.24 -19.96 12.79
C THR A 177 17.70 -18.71 13.56
N GLU A 178 18.41 -18.87 14.68
CA GLU A 178 18.96 -17.77 15.47
C GLU A 178 20.02 -16.96 14.70
N THR A 179 20.94 -17.63 13.98
CA THR A 179 21.91 -16.93 13.12
C THR A 179 21.24 -16.22 11.94
N LEU A 180 20.24 -16.83 11.29
CA LEU A 180 19.47 -16.20 10.21
C LEU A 180 18.66 -14.99 10.68
N LYS A 181 18.14 -15.00 11.92
CA LYS A 181 17.43 -13.88 12.56
C LYS A 181 18.27 -12.59 12.57
N LEU A 182 19.56 -12.73 12.85
CA LEU A 182 20.54 -11.63 12.81
C LEU A 182 20.95 -11.24 11.38
N ARG A 183 20.91 -12.17 10.41
CA ARG A 183 21.32 -11.92 9.01
C ARG A 183 20.21 -11.40 8.11
N GLN A 184 18.94 -11.61 8.45
CA GLN A 184 17.84 -10.98 7.71
C GLN A 184 17.83 -9.44 7.85
N HIS A 185 18.51 -8.91 8.87
CA HIS A 185 18.75 -7.47 9.10
C HIS A 185 20.16 -6.98 8.72
N ASP A 186 20.97 -7.79 8.03
CA ASP A 186 22.36 -7.44 7.71
C ASP A 186 22.47 -6.12 6.91
N ALA A 187 23.44 -5.27 7.23
CA ALA A 187 23.67 -4.02 6.51
C ALA A 187 23.85 -4.27 4.99
N HIS A 188 24.56 -5.33 4.61
CA HIS A 188 24.85 -5.64 3.22
C HIS A 188 23.69 -6.35 2.51
N GLU A 189 23.23 -5.78 1.40
CA GLU A 189 22.04 -6.27 0.68
C GLU A 189 22.17 -7.71 0.16
N GLN A 190 23.35 -8.12 -0.29
CA GLN A 190 23.54 -9.50 -0.77
C GLN A 190 23.40 -10.52 0.36
N VAL A 191 23.77 -10.21 1.62
CA VAL A 191 23.57 -11.15 2.74
C VAL A 191 22.06 -11.35 3.00
N ARG A 192 21.30 -10.25 3.05
CA ARG A 192 19.83 -10.30 3.17
C ARG A 192 19.16 -11.05 2.02
N TYR A 193 19.67 -10.88 0.80
CA TYR A 193 19.22 -11.63 -0.38
C TYR A 193 19.45 -13.14 -0.23
N GLU A 194 20.66 -13.55 0.17
CA GLU A 194 20.99 -14.97 0.36
C GLU A 194 20.15 -15.60 1.49
N VAL A 195 19.81 -14.86 2.56
CA VAL A 195 18.90 -15.36 3.61
C VAL A 195 17.53 -15.73 3.04
N VAL A 196 16.95 -14.84 2.22
CA VAL A 196 15.68 -15.11 1.53
C VAL A 196 15.80 -16.31 0.60
N MET A 197 16.88 -16.38 -0.19
CA MET A 197 17.10 -17.49 -1.12
C MET A 197 17.31 -18.84 -0.41
N ALA A 198 18.03 -18.86 0.71
CA ALA A 198 18.24 -20.07 1.51
C ALA A 198 16.92 -20.61 2.08
N ILE A 199 16.06 -19.75 2.63
CA ILE A 199 14.75 -20.15 3.17
C ILE A 199 13.83 -20.64 2.03
N ILE A 200 13.81 -19.97 0.88
CA ILE A 200 13.02 -20.40 -0.29
C ILE A 200 13.52 -21.74 -0.84
N ALA A 201 14.83 -21.92 -0.96
CA ALA A 201 15.43 -23.18 -1.42
C ALA A 201 15.19 -24.33 -0.44
N THR A 202 15.10 -24.04 0.86
CA THR A 202 14.66 -25.00 1.88
C THR A 202 13.21 -25.39 1.60
N ALA A 203 12.29 -24.41 1.53
CA ALA A 203 10.86 -24.65 1.29
C ALA A 203 10.55 -25.39 -0.03
N GLN A 204 11.43 -25.28 -1.03
CA GLN A 204 11.33 -26.03 -2.28
C GLN A 204 11.73 -27.51 -2.15
N ARG A 205 12.64 -27.85 -1.22
CA ARG A 205 13.16 -29.21 -1.01
C ARG A 205 12.44 -29.95 0.10
N ASP A 206 12.49 -29.41 1.31
CA ASP A 206 11.70 -29.85 2.45
C ASP A 206 10.93 -28.65 2.99
N PHE A 207 9.62 -28.67 2.75
CA PHE A 207 8.75 -27.62 3.20
C PHE A 207 8.38 -27.72 4.68
N GLN A 208 8.41 -28.93 5.25
CA GLN A 208 8.14 -29.15 6.67
C GLN A 208 9.20 -28.45 7.53
N ALA A 209 10.48 -28.51 7.13
CA ALA A 209 11.57 -27.75 7.78
C ALA A 209 11.32 -26.24 7.91
N VAL A 210 10.59 -25.63 6.97
CA VAL A 210 10.26 -24.19 6.99
C VAL A 210 8.93 -23.95 7.69
N ALA A 211 7.94 -24.82 7.49
CA ALA A 211 6.63 -24.71 8.10
C ALA A 211 6.71 -24.84 9.64
N GLU A 212 7.54 -25.75 10.16
CA GLU A 212 7.75 -25.94 11.60
C GLU A 212 8.40 -24.72 12.30
N SER A 213 9.01 -23.80 11.56
CA SER A 213 9.66 -22.60 12.11
C SER A 213 8.96 -21.31 11.62
N GLU A 214 8.04 -20.81 12.44
CA GLU A 214 7.31 -19.56 12.18
C GLU A 214 8.26 -18.35 11.99
N ASP A 215 9.41 -18.35 12.67
CA ASP A 215 10.47 -17.36 12.54
C ASP A 215 11.03 -17.28 11.09
N LEU A 216 11.28 -18.42 10.42
CA LEU A 216 11.83 -18.43 9.05
C LEU A 216 10.88 -17.77 8.04
N LEU A 217 9.58 -18.07 8.14
CA LEU A 217 8.56 -17.42 7.32
C LEU A 217 8.39 -15.94 7.69
N HIS A 218 8.57 -15.58 8.97
CA HIS A 218 8.56 -14.18 9.41
C HIS A 218 9.72 -13.37 8.80
N PHE A 219 10.93 -13.94 8.70
CA PHE A 219 12.07 -13.26 8.07
C PHE A 219 11.77 -12.93 6.60
N VAL A 220 11.22 -13.88 5.85
CA VAL A 220 10.79 -13.65 4.45
C VAL A 220 9.67 -12.61 4.38
N ARG A 221 8.69 -12.66 5.30
CA ARG A 221 7.58 -11.69 5.41
C ARG A 221 8.05 -10.26 5.64
N GLU A 222 9.08 -10.06 6.47
CA GLU A 222 9.70 -8.74 6.68
C GLU A 222 10.46 -8.28 5.44
N ARG A 223 11.21 -9.19 4.79
CA ARG A 223 11.97 -8.86 3.56
C ARG A 223 11.09 -8.49 2.37
N THR A 224 9.77 -8.72 2.39
CA THR A 224 8.87 -8.12 1.38
C THR A 224 8.77 -6.59 1.51
N LEU A 225 9.26 -5.98 2.59
CA LEU A 225 9.33 -4.52 2.81
C LEU A 225 10.77 -4.00 2.77
N ASP A 226 11.71 -4.81 2.26
CA ASP A 226 13.11 -4.41 2.13
C ASP A 226 13.28 -3.15 1.27
N LYS A 227 14.28 -2.31 1.58
CA LYS A 227 14.61 -1.11 0.78
C LYS A 227 14.92 -1.47 -0.69
N LYS A 228 15.47 -2.65 -0.98
CA LYS A 228 15.90 -3.07 -2.32
C LYS A 228 14.88 -3.97 -3.01
N PHE A 229 14.41 -3.56 -4.19
CA PHE A 229 13.40 -4.29 -4.97
C PHE A 229 13.81 -5.74 -5.29
N LYS A 230 15.08 -6.01 -5.61
CA LYS A 230 15.60 -7.37 -5.86
C LYS A 230 15.26 -8.33 -4.70
N ILE A 231 15.36 -7.87 -3.45
CA ILE A 231 15.08 -8.68 -2.26
C ILE A 231 13.56 -8.83 -2.08
N ARG A 232 12.79 -7.73 -2.17
CA ARG A 232 11.32 -7.77 -2.12
C ARG A 232 10.73 -8.74 -3.15
N LYS A 233 11.29 -8.73 -4.37
CA LYS A 233 10.88 -9.58 -5.49
C LYS A 233 10.98 -11.05 -5.15
N GLU A 234 12.16 -11.52 -4.73
CA GLU A 234 12.32 -12.95 -4.41
C GLU A 234 11.53 -13.33 -3.16
N ALA A 235 11.46 -12.45 -2.14
CA ALA A 235 10.65 -12.71 -0.94
C ALA A 235 9.16 -12.89 -1.27
N MET A 236 8.54 -11.98 -2.03
CA MET A 236 7.14 -12.12 -2.46
C MET A 236 6.94 -13.33 -3.39
N SER A 237 7.89 -13.60 -4.29
CA SER A 237 7.81 -14.75 -5.21
C SER A 237 7.92 -16.08 -4.47
N GLY A 238 8.75 -16.16 -3.43
CA GLY A 238 8.88 -17.33 -2.55
C GLY A 238 7.62 -17.61 -1.73
N LEU A 239 7.04 -16.56 -1.12
CA LEU A 239 5.75 -16.71 -0.42
C LEU A 239 4.63 -17.12 -1.39
N ALA A 240 4.60 -16.56 -2.60
CA ALA A 240 3.63 -16.95 -3.62
C ALA A 240 3.82 -18.40 -4.12
N LEU A 241 5.06 -18.91 -4.16
CA LEU A 241 5.35 -20.31 -4.46
C LEU A 241 4.83 -21.24 -3.36
N ILE A 242 5.03 -20.88 -2.08
CA ILE A 242 4.49 -21.62 -0.94
C ILE A 242 2.95 -21.70 -1.01
N TYR A 243 2.29 -20.57 -1.25
CA TYR A 243 0.83 -20.53 -1.42
C TYR A 243 0.35 -21.36 -2.62
N LYS A 244 1.09 -21.33 -3.73
CA LYS A 244 0.79 -22.15 -4.92
C LYS A 244 0.88 -23.65 -4.60
N LYS A 245 1.88 -24.07 -3.83
CA LYS A 245 2.09 -25.46 -3.41
C LYS A 245 0.93 -25.96 -2.54
N PHE A 246 0.53 -25.17 -1.55
CA PHE A 246 -0.68 -25.41 -0.74
C PHE A 246 -1.94 -25.60 -1.60
N LEU A 247 -2.13 -24.77 -2.63
CA LEU A 247 -3.27 -24.90 -3.53
C LEU A 247 -3.21 -26.13 -4.46
N THR A 248 -2.13 -26.91 -4.48
CA THR A 248 -1.96 -28.07 -5.38
C THR A 248 -1.81 -29.41 -4.66
N GLU A 249 -1.57 -29.42 -3.35
CA GLU A 249 -1.38 -30.63 -2.55
C GLU A 249 -2.66 -30.92 -1.74
N GLU A 250 -3.11 -32.17 -1.71
CA GLU A 250 -4.34 -32.57 -1.01
C GLU A 250 -4.20 -32.56 0.53
N SER A 251 -2.96 -32.65 1.01
CA SER A 251 -2.62 -32.58 2.43
C SER A 251 -1.33 -31.79 2.60
N VAL A 252 -1.31 -30.87 3.56
CA VAL A 252 -0.16 -30.06 3.94
C VAL A 252 0.06 -30.11 5.45
N PRO A 253 1.29 -29.86 5.95
CA PRO A 253 1.53 -29.72 7.39
C PRO A 253 0.65 -28.61 8.01
N PRO A 254 0.11 -28.76 9.24
CA PRO A 254 -0.78 -27.75 9.86
C PRO A 254 -0.18 -26.34 9.96
N ALA A 255 1.14 -26.24 10.12
CA ALA A 255 1.82 -24.94 10.14
C ALA A 255 1.83 -24.24 8.77
N THR A 256 1.72 -25.00 7.67
CA THR A 256 1.43 -24.46 6.33
C THR A 256 0.09 -23.74 6.30
N GLU A 257 -0.95 -24.38 6.82
CA GLU A 257 -2.32 -23.84 6.82
C GLU A 257 -2.37 -22.52 7.59
N LYS A 258 -1.71 -22.46 8.75
CA LYS A 258 -1.51 -21.22 9.52
C LYS A 258 -0.75 -20.15 8.71
N ALA A 259 0.27 -20.52 7.93
CA ALA A 259 1.05 -19.57 7.15
C ALA A 259 0.28 -19.00 5.94
N VAL A 260 -0.42 -19.86 5.18
CA VAL A 260 -1.13 -19.44 3.96
C VAL A 260 -2.29 -18.49 4.25
N GLN A 261 -2.86 -18.54 5.47
CA GLN A 261 -3.84 -17.57 5.94
C GLN A 261 -3.37 -16.12 5.78
N TRP A 262 -2.11 -15.78 6.09
CA TRP A 262 -1.63 -14.39 5.95
C TRP A 262 -0.83 -14.13 4.67
N ILE A 263 -0.26 -15.17 4.03
CA ILE A 263 0.59 -15.01 2.84
C ILE A 263 -0.17 -14.34 1.68
N LYS A 264 -1.39 -14.80 1.39
CA LYS A 264 -2.22 -14.28 0.30
C LYS A 264 -2.53 -12.79 0.45
N ASP A 265 -2.83 -12.37 1.68
CA ASP A 265 -3.08 -10.98 2.03
C ASP A 265 -1.80 -10.16 1.91
N LYS A 266 -0.68 -10.66 2.41
CA LYS A 266 0.63 -9.99 2.33
C LYS A 266 1.08 -9.75 0.89
N ILE A 267 0.81 -10.70 -0.03
CA ILE A 267 1.10 -10.54 -1.47
C ILE A 267 0.21 -9.43 -2.05
N LEU A 268 -1.11 -9.46 -1.82
CA LEU A 268 -2.02 -8.44 -2.33
C LEU A 268 -1.76 -7.05 -1.72
N HIS A 269 -1.38 -6.97 -0.45
CA HIS A 269 -0.96 -5.73 0.22
C HIS A 269 0.28 -5.11 -0.43
N GLY A 270 1.11 -5.89 -1.14
CA GLY A 270 2.22 -5.39 -1.96
C GLY A 270 1.77 -4.36 -3.01
N TYR A 271 0.50 -4.39 -3.44
CA TYR A 271 -0.04 -3.42 -4.39
C TYR A 271 -0.11 -1.97 -3.84
N TYR A 272 -0.10 -1.81 -2.50
CA TYR A 272 -0.04 -0.50 -1.86
C TYR A 272 1.35 0.15 -1.89
N MET A 273 2.38 -0.58 -2.33
CA MET A 273 3.70 0.02 -2.54
C MET A 273 3.63 1.15 -3.60
N THR A 274 4.50 2.13 -3.45
CA THR A 274 4.55 3.32 -4.32
C THR A 274 5.30 3.07 -5.62
N ALA A 275 6.27 2.15 -5.62
CA ALA A 275 7.01 1.74 -6.80
C ALA A 275 6.14 0.88 -7.74
N LEU A 276 6.32 1.07 -9.04
CA LEU A 276 5.52 0.40 -10.06
C LEU A 276 5.91 -1.07 -10.18
N GLU A 277 7.19 -1.39 -10.00
CA GLU A 277 7.78 -2.71 -10.10
C GLU A 277 7.15 -3.70 -9.10
N ASP A 278 6.85 -3.26 -7.88
CA ASP A 278 6.12 -4.05 -6.88
C ASP A 278 4.67 -4.33 -7.31
N ARG A 279 3.97 -3.34 -7.89
CA ARG A 279 2.60 -3.53 -8.42
C ARG A 279 2.57 -4.50 -9.59
N LEU A 280 3.52 -4.39 -10.51
CA LEU A 280 3.67 -5.31 -11.64
C LEU A 280 4.02 -6.73 -11.18
N LEU A 281 4.80 -6.87 -10.11
CA LEU A 281 5.07 -8.16 -9.49
C LEU A 281 3.80 -8.79 -8.91
N VAL A 282 2.98 -8.03 -8.17
CA VAL A 282 1.71 -8.53 -7.61
C VAL A 282 0.71 -8.89 -8.72
N GLU A 283 0.61 -8.08 -9.79
CA GLU A 283 -0.17 -8.40 -11.00
C GLU A 283 0.27 -9.73 -11.63
N ARG A 284 1.58 -10.01 -11.69
CA ARG A 284 2.11 -11.28 -12.18
C ARG A 284 1.81 -12.43 -11.22
N LEU A 285 2.13 -12.29 -9.92
CA LEU A 285 1.97 -13.35 -8.91
C LEU A 285 0.51 -13.75 -8.70
N LEU A 286 -0.43 -12.82 -8.86
CA LEU A 286 -1.86 -13.12 -8.91
C LEU A 286 -2.17 -14.13 -10.02
N ASN A 287 -1.71 -13.84 -11.25
CA ASN A 287 -1.98 -14.67 -12.43
C ASN A 287 -1.12 -15.94 -12.52
N THR A 288 0.05 -16.03 -11.87
CA THR A 288 0.95 -17.21 -11.96
C THR A 288 0.86 -18.16 -10.77
N SER A 289 0.41 -17.67 -9.62
CA SER A 289 0.59 -18.35 -8.33
C SER A 289 -0.67 -18.37 -7.46
N LEU A 290 -1.39 -17.25 -7.30
CA LEU A 290 -2.62 -17.22 -6.49
C LEU A 290 -3.81 -17.83 -7.24
N VAL A 291 -4.01 -17.41 -8.51
CA VAL A 291 -5.02 -17.93 -9.43
C VAL A 291 -4.32 -18.25 -10.76
N PRO A 292 -3.59 -19.38 -10.86
CA PRO A 292 -2.75 -19.68 -12.02
C PRO A 292 -3.55 -19.77 -13.33
N TYR A 293 -3.26 -18.89 -14.30
CA TYR A 293 -3.94 -18.83 -15.60
C TYR A 293 -3.79 -20.12 -16.43
N THR A 294 -2.79 -20.94 -16.13
CA THR A 294 -2.51 -22.23 -16.78
C THR A 294 -3.48 -23.34 -16.37
N LEU A 295 -4.34 -23.12 -15.37
CA LEU A 295 -5.33 -24.11 -14.92
C LEU A 295 -6.61 -24.04 -15.76
N PRO A 296 -7.32 -25.17 -15.96
CA PRO A 296 -8.66 -25.20 -16.58
C PRO A 296 -9.64 -24.25 -15.89
N ALA A 297 -10.63 -23.73 -16.63
CA ALA A 297 -11.58 -22.73 -16.13
C ALA A 297 -12.31 -23.15 -14.82
N PRO A 298 -12.79 -24.40 -14.64
CA PRO A 298 -13.42 -24.81 -13.38
C PRO A 298 -12.51 -24.67 -12.16
N ILE A 299 -11.29 -25.23 -12.24
CA ILE A 299 -10.31 -25.19 -11.15
C ILE A 299 -9.84 -23.75 -10.91
N ARG A 300 -9.66 -22.96 -11.97
CA ARG A 300 -9.24 -21.56 -11.90
C ARG A 300 -10.29 -20.69 -11.19
N MET A 301 -11.57 -20.88 -11.50
CA MET A 301 -12.67 -20.13 -10.88
C MET A 301 -12.93 -20.55 -9.44
N LYS A 302 -12.82 -21.84 -9.13
CA LYS A 302 -12.86 -22.35 -7.75
C LYS A 302 -11.77 -21.69 -6.87
N LYS A 303 -10.54 -21.60 -7.38
CA LYS A 303 -9.42 -20.93 -6.70
C LYS A 303 -9.60 -19.41 -6.58
N LEU A 304 -10.22 -18.76 -7.57
CA LEU A 304 -10.58 -17.34 -7.48
C LEU A 304 -11.64 -17.10 -6.39
N PHE A 305 -12.68 -17.94 -6.33
CA PHE A 305 -13.70 -17.87 -5.29
C PHE A 305 -13.06 -18.07 -3.90
N TYR A 306 -12.29 -19.14 -3.71
CA TYR A 306 -11.57 -19.43 -2.46
C TYR A 306 -10.69 -18.26 -2.00
N LEU A 307 -9.90 -17.67 -2.91
CA LEU A 307 -9.06 -16.51 -2.62
C LEU A 307 -9.92 -15.34 -2.12
N MET A 308 -10.97 -14.97 -2.87
CA MET A 308 -11.79 -13.79 -2.58
C MET A 308 -12.69 -13.94 -1.34
N SER A 309 -13.02 -15.17 -0.96
CA SER A 309 -13.73 -15.51 0.27
C SER A 309 -12.86 -15.39 1.52
N ASN A 310 -11.55 -15.66 1.40
CA ASN A 310 -10.63 -15.77 2.55
C ASN A 310 -9.67 -14.58 2.75
N VAL A 311 -9.59 -13.62 1.82
CA VAL A 311 -8.75 -12.42 1.95
C VAL A 311 -9.35 -11.34 2.85
N ASP A 312 -8.48 -10.53 3.47
CA ASP A 312 -8.87 -9.38 4.28
C ASP A 312 -9.45 -8.23 3.42
N ASP A 313 -10.06 -7.26 4.08
CA ASP A 313 -10.72 -6.13 3.41
C ASP A 313 -9.73 -5.16 2.73
N ASN A 314 -8.42 -5.23 3.02
CA ASN A 314 -7.40 -4.42 2.36
C ASN A 314 -6.83 -5.14 1.14
N ALA A 315 -6.66 -6.46 1.20
CA ALA A 315 -6.35 -7.32 0.07
C ALA A 315 -7.50 -7.34 -0.95
N THR A 316 -8.76 -7.37 -0.48
CA THR A 316 -9.96 -7.18 -1.32
C THR A 316 -9.92 -5.84 -2.08
N LYS A 317 -9.59 -4.73 -1.40
CA LYS A 317 -9.43 -3.40 -2.03
C LYS A 317 -8.25 -3.36 -3.02
N ALA A 318 -7.13 -4.00 -2.68
CA ALA A 318 -5.96 -4.09 -3.55
C ALA A 318 -6.27 -4.88 -4.84
N PHE A 319 -6.97 -6.00 -4.73
CA PHE A 319 -7.48 -6.77 -5.87
C PHE A 319 -8.42 -5.93 -6.74
N ILE A 320 -9.39 -5.23 -6.14
CA ILE A 320 -10.30 -4.33 -6.87
C ILE A 320 -9.50 -3.27 -7.65
N GLU A 321 -8.48 -2.65 -7.05
CA GLU A 321 -7.71 -1.59 -7.70
C GLU A 321 -6.79 -2.12 -8.80
N LEU A 322 -6.22 -3.31 -8.62
CA LEU A 322 -5.47 -4.05 -9.62
C LEU A 322 -6.32 -4.30 -10.88
N GLN A 323 -7.53 -4.82 -10.71
CA GLN A 323 -8.45 -5.09 -11.83
C GLN A 323 -8.89 -3.79 -12.54
N LYS A 324 -9.13 -2.70 -11.80
CA LYS A 324 -9.39 -1.38 -12.40
C LYS A 324 -8.19 -0.85 -13.20
N HIS A 325 -6.97 -1.00 -12.70
CA HIS A 325 -5.78 -0.60 -13.44
C HIS A 325 -5.62 -1.43 -14.72
N GLN A 326 -5.89 -2.74 -14.68
CA GLN A 326 -5.92 -3.55 -15.90
C GLN A 326 -6.92 -3.01 -16.94
N LEU A 327 -8.16 -2.66 -16.53
CA LEU A 327 -9.14 -2.04 -17.42
C LEU A 327 -8.64 -0.72 -18.03
N VAL A 328 -8.01 0.14 -17.23
CA VAL A 328 -7.46 1.43 -17.70
C VAL A 328 -6.32 1.22 -18.68
N VAL A 329 -5.37 0.32 -18.37
CA VAL A 329 -4.24 -0.01 -19.26
C VAL A 329 -4.75 -0.62 -20.57
N ARG A 330 -5.64 -1.63 -20.51
CA ARG A 330 -6.27 -2.23 -21.71
C ARG A 330 -6.93 -1.18 -22.59
N ARG A 331 -7.70 -0.25 -22.00
CA ARG A 331 -8.36 0.82 -22.76
C ARG A 331 -7.35 1.76 -23.44
N THR A 332 -6.36 2.26 -22.70
CA THR A 332 -5.36 3.19 -23.26
C THR A 332 -4.52 2.54 -24.36
N VAL A 333 -4.18 1.26 -24.20
CA VAL A 333 -3.46 0.49 -25.23
C VAL A 333 -4.37 0.20 -26.42
N GLY A 334 -5.66 -0.10 -26.21
CA GLY A 334 -6.67 -0.18 -27.28
C GLY A 334 -6.74 1.09 -28.12
N GLU A 335 -6.94 2.24 -27.46
CA GLU A 335 -6.94 3.56 -28.11
C GLU A 335 -5.63 3.83 -28.89
N TRP A 336 -4.48 3.38 -28.38
CA TRP A 336 -3.20 3.50 -29.07
C TRP A 336 -3.11 2.61 -30.32
N ILE A 337 -3.58 1.37 -30.23
CA ILE A 337 -3.61 0.42 -31.36
C ILE A 337 -4.60 0.86 -32.44
N GLU A 338 -5.75 1.46 -32.09
CA GLU A 338 -6.68 2.04 -33.06
C GLU A 338 -6.04 3.15 -33.93
N LEU A 339 -5.09 3.92 -33.39
CA LEU A 339 -4.37 4.94 -34.17
C LEU A 339 -3.52 4.35 -35.30
N HIS A 340 -3.15 3.06 -35.25
CA HIS A 340 -2.43 2.39 -36.34
C HIS A 340 -3.30 2.13 -37.57
N ARG A 341 -4.63 2.09 -37.43
CA ARG A 341 -5.57 1.95 -38.55
C ARG A 341 -5.97 3.30 -39.18
N LYS A 342 -5.69 4.42 -38.51
CA LYS A 342 -5.99 5.77 -39.00
C LYS A 342 -4.92 6.26 -40.01
N PRO A 343 -5.29 7.09 -41.00
CA PRO A 343 -4.32 7.66 -41.94
C PRO A 343 -3.27 8.53 -41.20
N PRO A 344 -1.99 8.54 -41.63
CA PRO A 344 -0.87 9.11 -40.89
C PRO A 344 -0.78 10.65 -40.97
N THR A 345 -1.83 11.34 -40.52
CA THR A 345 -1.87 12.81 -40.44
C THR A 345 -0.98 13.35 -39.30
N PRO A 346 -0.53 14.62 -39.34
CA PRO A 346 0.22 15.23 -38.24
C PRO A 346 -0.53 15.20 -36.89
N ALA A 347 -1.87 15.27 -36.92
CA ALA A 347 -2.71 15.15 -35.73
C ALA A 347 -2.64 13.73 -35.12
N VAL A 348 -2.79 12.69 -35.95
CA VAL A 348 -2.67 11.29 -35.52
C VAL A 348 -1.26 10.96 -35.03
N GLN A 349 -0.22 11.50 -35.67
CA GLN A 349 1.16 11.33 -35.21
C GLN A 349 1.40 11.99 -33.83
N LYS A 350 0.86 13.18 -33.61
CA LYS A 350 0.91 13.86 -32.30
C LYS A 350 0.15 13.09 -31.22
N GLU A 351 -1.01 12.53 -31.56
CA GLU A 351 -1.79 11.69 -30.63
C GLU A 351 -1.06 10.37 -30.32
N MET A 352 -0.46 9.73 -31.32
CA MET A 352 0.36 8.52 -31.18
C MET A 352 1.51 8.73 -30.19
N ILE A 353 2.28 9.81 -30.37
CA ILE A 353 3.39 10.17 -29.45
C ILE A 353 2.86 10.41 -28.03
N ALA A 354 1.72 11.09 -27.88
CA ALA A 354 1.11 11.34 -26.58
C ALA A 354 0.63 10.03 -25.89
N LYS A 355 0.05 9.08 -26.65
CA LYS A 355 -0.34 7.76 -26.12
C LYS A 355 0.88 6.94 -25.69
N VAL A 356 1.92 6.87 -26.52
CA VAL A 356 3.16 6.16 -26.16
C VAL A 356 3.78 6.76 -24.89
N LEU A 357 3.95 8.09 -24.83
CA LEU A 357 4.45 8.78 -23.63
C LEU A 357 3.59 8.50 -22.39
N HIS A 358 2.27 8.45 -22.53
CA HIS A 358 1.36 8.14 -21.43
C HIS A 358 1.53 6.69 -20.94
N ILE A 359 1.59 5.71 -21.85
CA ILE A 359 1.81 4.30 -21.51
C ILE A 359 3.18 4.12 -20.83
N SER A 360 4.25 4.67 -21.40
CA SER A 360 5.61 4.54 -20.86
C SER A 360 5.80 5.21 -19.50
N SER A 361 5.13 6.33 -19.24
CA SER A 361 5.28 7.08 -17.97
C SER A 361 4.35 6.63 -16.85
N LYS A 362 3.24 5.96 -17.17
CA LYS A 362 2.24 5.51 -16.17
C LYS A 362 2.15 4.00 -15.99
N PHE A 363 2.50 3.21 -17.01
CA PHE A 363 2.24 1.77 -17.01
C PHE A 363 3.47 0.87 -17.09
N LEU A 364 4.66 1.42 -17.34
CA LEU A 364 5.93 0.69 -17.43
C LEU A 364 7.03 1.38 -16.60
N PRO A 365 8.01 0.63 -16.07
CA PRO A 365 9.22 1.21 -15.47
C PRO A 365 10.14 1.82 -16.54
N GLU A 366 11.17 2.55 -16.10
CA GLU A 366 12.19 3.16 -16.98
C GLU A 366 11.60 3.94 -18.17
N SER A 367 10.69 4.89 -17.90
CA SER A 367 9.84 5.60 -18.88
C SER A 367 10.51 5.99 -20.21
N VAL A 368 11.78 6.45 -20.19
CA VAL A 368 12.50 6.88 -21.41
C VAL A 368 12.79 5.70 -22.33
N LYS A 369 13.37 4.61 -21.82
CA LYS A 369 13.62 3.38 -22.60
C LYS A 369 12.30 2.71 -23.00
N SER A 370 11.31 2.71 -22.11
CA SER A 370 9.96 2.22 -22.42
C SER A 370 9.32 3.00 -23.58
N GLN A 371 9.56 4.31 -23.70
CA GLN A 371 9.08 5.12 -24.83
C GLN A 371 9.80 4.76 -26.14
N GLU A 372 11.12 4.58 -26.10
CA GLU A 372 11.92 4.12 -27.24
C GLU A 372 11.44 2.75 -27.77
N PHE A 373 11.30 1.77 -26.88
CA PHE A 373 10.87 0.42 -27.24
C PHE A 373 9.42 0.36 -27.74
N LEU A 374 8.50 1.16 -27.21
CA LEU A 374 7.14 1.23 -27.74
C LEU A 374 7.08 1.95 -29.10
N ASN A 375 7.92 2.95 -29.34
CA ASN A 375 8.08 3.54 -30.68
C ASN A 375 8.62 2.50 -31.69
N LYS A 376 9.61 1.69 -31.29
CA LYS A 376 10.11 0.56 -32.10
C LYS A 376 9.02 -0.48 -32.37
N PHE A 377 8.21 -0.84 -31.36
CA PHE A 377 7.10 -1.77 -31.54
C PHE A 377 6.01 -1.19 -32.47
N SER A 378 5.74 0.12 -32.39
CA SER A 378 4.88 0.83 -33.34
C SER A 378 5.40 0.74 -34.78
N GLN A 379 6.71 0.85 -35.00
CA GLN A 379 7.31 0.64 -36.33
C GLN A 379 7.14 -0.81 -36.81
N HIS A 380 7.39 -1.80 -35.95
CA HIS A 380 7.21 -3.21 -36.30
C HIS A 380 5.74 -3.54 -36.65
N MET A 381 4.76 -2.98 -35.93
CA MET A 381 3.32 -3.16 -36.24
C MET A 381 2.90 -2.54 -37.59
N LYS A 382 3.61 -1.51 -38.08
CA LYS A 382 3.40 -0.96 -39.44
C LYS A 382 4.00 -1.85 -40.53
N GLN A 383 5.08 -2.57 -40.23
CA GLN A 383 5.78 -3.45 -41.17
C GLN A 383 5.16 -4.85 -41.25
N ALA A 384 4.63 -5.37 -40.14
CA ALA A 384 4.05 -6.70 -40.05
C ALA A 384 2.58 -6.65 -39.59
N PRO A 385 1.60 -6.69 -40.52
CA PRO A 385 0.17 -6.61 -40.20
C PRO A 385 -0.31 -7.65 -39.18
N GLU A 386 0.30 -8.84 -39.18
CA GLU A 386 0.01 -9.90 -38.21
C GLU A 386 0.31 -9.51 -36.75
N LEU A 387 1.26 -8.59 -36.49
CA LEU A 387 1.50 -8.07 -35.14
C LEU A 387 0.35 -7.18 -34.69
N LEU A 388 -0.13 -6.30 -35.59
CA LEU A 388 -1.27 -5.42 -35.32
C LEU A 388 -2.55 -6.24 -35.07
N GLN A 389 -2.82 -7.24 -35.92
CA GLN A 389 -3.95 -8.15 -35.76
C GLN A 389 -3.86 -8.95 -34.44
N GLY A 390 -2.65 -9.34 -34.03
CA GLY A 390 -2.41 -9.99 -32.74
C GLY A 390 -2.75 -9.08 -31.55
N MET A 391 -2.31 -7.82 -31.60
CA MET A 391 -2.65 -6.82 -30.57
C MET A 391 -4.15 -6.54 -30.50
N GLU A 392 -4.82 -6.35 -31.63
CA GLU A 392 -6.28 -6.16 -31.70
C GLU A 392 -7.03 -7.36 -31.11
N THR A 393 -6.56 -8.59 -31.38
CA THR A 393 -7.13 -9.82 -30.80
C THR A 393 -6.94 -9.88 -29.28
N ILE A 394 -5.77 -9.52 -28.75
CA ILE A 394 -5.50 -9.49 -27.30
C ILE A 394 -6.37 -8.45 -26.59
N LEU A 395 -6.61 -7.30 -27.24
CA LEU A 395 -7.34 -6.16 -26.68
C LEU A 395 -8.85 -6.24 -26.89
N ASN A 396 -9.34 -7.14 -27.75
CA ASN A 396 -10.77 -7.41 -27.94
C ASN A 396 -11.46 -7.67 -26.59
N PRO A 397 -12.53 -6.92 -26.23
CA PRO A 397 -13.25 -7.09 -24.97
C PRO A 397 -13.89 -8.46 -24.77
N ASN A 398 -14.12 -9.26 -25.82
CA ASN A 398 -14.75 -10.58 -25.74
C ASN A 398 -13.80 -11.73 -26.16
N VAL A 399 -12.48 -11.54 -26.00
CA VAL A 399 -11.50 -12.61 -26.26
C VAL A 399 -11.55 -13.69 -25.17
N SER A 400 -11.42 -14.97 -25.53
CA SER A 400 -11.25 -16.05 -24.54
C SER A 400 -9.82 -16.10 -23.99
N CYS A 401 -9.64 -16.62 -22.78
CA CYS A 401 -8.33 -16.71 -22.12
C CYS A 401 -7.35 -17.54 -22.97
N GLU A 402 -7.81 -18.66 -23.55
CA GLU A 402 -6.99 -19.53 -24.40
C GLU A 402 -6.47 -18.78 -25.64
N VAL A 403 -7.37 -18.10 -26.36
CA VAL A 403 -7.01 -17.31 -27.55
C VAL A 403 -6.10 -16.14 -27.17
N CYS A 404 -6.34 -15.49 -26.04
CA CYS A 404 -5.50 -14.40 -25.54
C CYS A 404 -4.07 -14.89 -25.21
N VAL A 405 -3.91 -15.99 -24.47
CA VAL A 405 -2.60 -16.59 -24.12
C VAL A 405 -1.85 -17.06 -25.37
N ARG A 406 -2.53 -17.75 -26.29
CA ARG A 406 -1.95 -18.22 -27.56
C ARG A 406 -1.46 -17.05 -28.43
N THR A 407 -2.28 -16.01 -28.55
CA THR A 407 -1.96 -14.83 -29.37
C THR A 407 -0.82 -14.02 -28.76
N THR A 408 -0.84 -13.81 -27.43
CA THR A 408 0.25 -13.15 -26.69
C THR A 408 1.58 -13.86 -26.89
N SER A 409 1.58 -15.20 -26.84
CA SER A 409 2.76 -16.02 -27.09
C SER A 409 3.27 -15.86 -28.53
N ASN A 410 2.38 -15.78 -29.51
CA ASN A 410 2.73 -15.60 -30.93
C ASN A 410 3.28 -14.19 -31.22
N VAL A 411 2.73 -13.14 -30.59
CA VAL A 411 3.28 -11.77 -30.67
C VAL A 411 4.68 -11.74 -30.07
N LEU A 412 4.87 -12.30 -28.87
CA LEU A 412 6.16 -12.33 -28.18
C LEU A 412 7.26 -13.07 -28.97
N LYS A 413 6.95 -14.23 -29.56
CA LYS A 413 7.92 -14.99 -30.39
C LYS A 413 8.52 -14.16 -31.53
N LYS A 414 7.78 -13.21 -32.09
CA LYS A 414 8.23 -12.33 -33.17
C LYS A 414 9.16 -11.18 -32.72
N LEU A 415 9.36 -11.01 -31.41
CA LEU A 415 10.22 -9.95 -30.84
C LEU A 415 11.64 -10.45 -30.49
N GLY A 416 11.95 -11.71 -30.79
CA GLY A 416 13.24 -12.34 -30.54
C GLY A 416 13.23 -13.29 -29.34
N GLN A 417 14.42 -13.72 -28.91
CA GLN A 417 14.58 -14.71 -27.85
C GLN A 417 14.23 -14.13 -26.46
N PRO A 418 13.65 -14.95 -25.55
CA PRO A 418 13.20 -14.56 -24.21
C PRO A 418 14.35 -14.52 -23.19
N VAL A 419 15.41 -13.77 -23.50
CA VAL A 419 16.60 -13.62 -22.62
C VAL A 419 16.55 -12.32 -21.82
N MET A 420 17.10 -12.30 -20.60
CA MET A 420 17.08 -11.09 -19.75
C MET A 420 17.80 -9.89 -20.38
N THR A 421 18.80 -10.13 -21.23
CA THR A 421 19.52 -9.09 -21.98
C THR A 421 18.68 -8.45 -23.11
N ASN A 422 17.60 -9.08 -23.56
CA ASN A 422 16.71 -8.53 -24.58
C ASN A 422 15.69 -7.56 -23.95
N LEU A 423 16.16 -6.35 -23.62
CA LEU A 423 15.35 -5.31 -22.97
C LEU A 423 14.09 -4.92 -23.79
N TYR A 424 14.17 -4.98 -25.12
CA TYR A 424 13.03 -4.74 -26.02
C TYR A 424 11.92 -5.78 -25.79
N TYR A 425 12.25 -7.08 -25.87
CA TYR A 425 11.32 -8.17 -25.59
C TYR A 425 10.74 -8.05 -24.18
N ASN A 426 11.57 -7.80 -23.17
CA ASN A 426 11.12 -7.72 -21.78
C ASN A 426 10.18 -6.52 -21.54
N THR A 427 10.39 -5.39 -22.21
CA THR A 427 9.51 -4.21 -22.13
C THR A 427 8.13 -4.48 -22.74
N VAL A 428 8.08 -5.06 -23.95
CA VAL A 428 6.80 -5.40 -24.59
C VAL A 428 6.11 -6.54 -23.85
N LYS A 429 6.85 -7.51 -23.30
CA LYS A 429 6.33 -8.56 -22.42
C LYS A 429 5.69 -8.00 -21.15
N MET A 430 6.31 -7.02 -20.49
CA MET A 430 5.67 -6.33 -19.37
C MET A 430 4.36 -5.67 -19.77
N LEU A 431 4.29 -4.99 -20.92
CA LEU A 431 3.02 -4.40 -21.38
C LEU A 431 1.95 -5.48 -21.66
N LEU A 432 2.34 -6.56 -22.36
CA LEU A 432 1.46 -7.67 -22.72
C LEU A 432 0.92 -8.43 -21.50
N GLU A 433 1.74 -8.70 -20.50
CA GLU A 433 1.30 -9.32 -19.24
C GLU A 433 0.21 -8.53 -18.52
N ARG A 434 0.19 -7.19 -18.67
CA ARG A 434 -0.87 -6.35 -18.11
C ARG A 434 -2.13 -6.32 -18.97
N VAL A 435 -1.99 -6.21 -20.29
CA VAL A 435 -3.17 -6.10 -21.16
C VAL A 435 -3.87 -7.41 -21.44
N SER A 436 -3.22 -8.57 -21.31
CA SER A 436 -3.84 -9.86 -21.67
C SER A 436 -4.92 -10.27 -20.67
N SER A 437 -6.12 -10.61 -21.16
CA SER A 437 -7.18 -11.22 -20.33
C SER A 437 -6.93 -12.72 -20.25
N VAL A 438 -6.40 -13.17 -19.11
CA VAL A 438 -5.97 -14.58 -18.90
C VAL A 438 -6.68 -15.27 -17.73
N MET A 439 -7.47 -14.52 -16.95
CA MET A 439 -8.19 -15.04 -15.78
C MET A 439 -9.68 -15.21 -16.07
N ILE A 440 -10.29 -14.23 -16.74
CA ILE A 440 -11.74 -14.07 -16.93
C ILE A 440 -12.07 -13.99 -18.41
N ASP A 441 -13.03 -14.81 -18.82
CA ASP A 441 -13.74 -14.81 -20.10
C ASP A 441 -15.19 -15.31 -19.88
N HIS A 442 -15.96 -15.50 -20.95
CA HIS A 442 -17.34 -15.98 -20.90
C HIS A 442 -17.49 -17.34 -20.18
N GLU A 443 -16.71 -18.35 -20.57
CA GLU A 443 -16.73 -19.68 -19.94
C GLU A 443 -16.41 -19.60 -18.44
N SER A 444 -15.35 -18.86 -18.09
CA SER A 444 -14.95 -18.64 -16.70
C SER A 444 -16.06 -17.96 -15.88
N LEU A 445 -16.71 -16.93 -16.43
CA LEU A 445 -17.81 -16.26 -15.74
C LEU A 445 -19.04 -17.14 -15.60
N LEU A 446 -19.40 -17.93 -16.61
CA LEU A 446 -20.54 -18.83 -16.55
C LEU A 446 -20.37 -19.85 -15.41
N ILE A 447 -19.17 -20.43 -15.29
CA ILE A 447 -18.81 -21.34 -14.20
C ILE A 447 -18.84 -20.62 -12.84
N LEU A 448 -18.22 -19.44 -12.73
CA LEU A 448 -18.17 -18.69 -11.46
C LEU A 448 -19.56 -18.24 -10.99
N VAL A 449 -20.42 -17.80 -11.91
CA VAL A 449 -21.83 -17.48 -11.62
C VAL A 449 -22.57 -18.73 -11.19
N GLY A 450 -22.29 -19.90 -11.77
CA GLY A 450 -22.80 -21.19 -11.30
C GLY A 450 -22.43 -21.51 -9.84
N TYR A 451 -21.16 -21.36 -9.45
CA TYR A 451 -20.73 -21.56 -8.06
C TYR A 451 -21.40 -20.57 -7.10
N VAL A 452 -21.49 -19.29 -7.48
CA VAL A 452 -22.18 -18.27 -6.67
C VAL A 452 -23.67 -18.58 -6.55
N GLU A 453 -24.34 -18.94 -7.65
CA GLU A 453 -25.76 -19.32 -7.67
C GLU A 453 -26.05 -20.54 -6.78
N ALA A 454 -25.19 -21.56 -6.82
CA ALA A 454 -25.35 -22.76 -6.01
C ALA A 454 -25.13 -22.52 -4.51
N THR A 455 -24.14 -21.68 -4.15
CA THR A 455 -23.88 -21.25 -2.77
C THR A 455 -25.02 -20.37 -2.24
N VAL A 456 -25.54 -19.47 -3.08
CA VAL A 456 -26.64 -18.54 -2.70
C VAL A 456 -27.97 -19.28 -2.50
N LYS A 457 -28.21 -20.37 -3.23
CA LYS A 457 -29.43 -21.19 -3.09
C LYS A 457 -29.35 -22.26 -2.01
N GLY A 458 -28.20 -22.46 -1.36
CA GLY A 458 -28.00 -23.55 -0.41
C GLY A 458 -28.02 -24.95 -1.05
N THR A 459 -27.73 -25.05 -2.36
CA THR A 459 -27.77 -26.33 -3.10
C THR A 459 -26.42 -27.04 -3.14
N ASP A 460 -25.33 -26.34 -2.86
CA ASP A 460 -23.97 -26.87 -2.85
C ASP A 460 -23.11 -26.14 -1.81
N ALA A 461 -22.89 -26.79 -0.66
CA ALA A 461 -22.10 -26.27 0.44
C ALA A 461 -20.57 -26.41 0.21
N SER A 462 -20.12 -27.12 -0.83
CA SER A 462 -18.70 -27.46 -1.02
C SER A 462 -17.79 -26.23 -1.11
N MET A 463 -18.28 -25.12 -1.69
CA MET A 463 -17.55 -23.85 -1.72
C MET A 463 -17.37 -23.24 -0.31
N ALA A 464 -18.36 -23.36 0.56
CA ALA A 464 -18.33 -22.84 1.92
C ALA A 464 -17.44 -23.71 2.83
N GLU A 465 -17.60 -25.03 2.73
CA GLU A 465 -16.77 -26.04 3.41
C GLU A 465 -15.28 -25.88 3.06
N GLU A 466 -14.92 -25.86 1.77
CA GLU A 466 -13.52 -25.67 1.34
C GLU A 466 -12.96 -24.31 1.74
N CYS A 467 -13.80 -23.27 1.80
CA CYS A 467 -13.38 -21.96 2.29
C CYS A 467 -13.23 -21.90 3.82
N GLY A 468 -13.77 -22.86 4.58
CA GLY A 468 -13.80 -22.82 6.04
C GLY A 468 -14.64 -21.67 6.62
N ILE A 469 -15.70 -21.25 5.91
CA ILE A 469 -16.57 -20.13 6.33
C ILE A 469 -18.05 -20.50 6.22
N ASP A 470 -18.87 -19.78 6.99
CA ASP A 470 -20.33 -19.85 6.90
C ASP A 470 -20.85 -19.59 5.47
N GLU A 471 -21.89 -20.33 5.08
CA GLU A 471 -22.46 -20.32 3.73
C GLU A 471 -23.01 -18.95 3.32
N LYS A 472 -23.66 -18.22 4.24
CA LYS A 472 -24.16 -16.85 3.96
C LYS A 472 -23.00 -15.89 3.72
N LYS A 473 -21.89 -16.07 4.43
CA LYS A 473 -20.66 -15.28 4.23
C LYS A 473 -19.97 -15.62 2.91
N ALA A 474 -19.96 -16.89 2.49
CA ALA A 474 -19.48 -17.32 1.18
C ALA A 474 -20.35 -16.73 0.05
N ALA A 475 -21.68 -16.81 0.18
CA ALA A 475 -22.64 -16.20 -0.75
C ALA A 475 -22.42 -14.68 -0.88
N GLU A 476 -22.30 -13.94 0.24
CA GLU A 476 -22.06 -12.49 0.21
C GLU A 476 -20.71 -12.13 -0.45
N ARG A 477 -19.64 -12.89 -0.18
CA ARG A 477 -18.33 -12.71 -0.82
C ARG A 477 -18.39 -13.01 -2.32
N GLY A 478 -19.10 -14.06 -2.73
CA GLY A 478 -19.36 -14.42 -4.12
C GLY A 478 -20.14 -13.35 -4.89
N LEU A 479 -21.22 -12.82 -4.30
CA LEU A 479 -22.01 -11.72 -4.87
C LEU A 479 -21.17 -10.44 -5.03
N LYS A 480 -20.35 -10.09 -4.03
CA LYS A 480 -19.40 -8.95 -4.11
C LYS A 480 -18.36 -9.14 -5.22
N LEU A 481 -17.88 -10.37 -5.42
CA LEU A 481 -16.97 -10.73 -6.52
C LEU A 481 -17.63 -10.48 -7.89
N LEU A 482 -18.88 -10.94 -8.10
CA LEU A 482 -19.62 -10.68 -9.35
C LEU A 482 -19.83 -9.17 -9.62
N VAL A 483 -20.18 -8.38 -8.60
CA VAL A 483 -20.35 -6.91 -8.72
C VAL A 483 -19.05 -6.21 -9.14
N MET A 484 -17.91 -6.69 -8.65
CA MET A 484 -16.60 -6.17 -9.02
C MET A 484 -16.24 -6.59 -10.45
N LEU A 485 -16.43 -7.85 -10.81
CA LEU A 485 -16.15 -8.34 -12.17
C LEU A 485 -17.03 -7.67 -13.23
N SER A 486 -18.31 -7.38 -12.93
CA SER A 486 -19.20 -6.72 -13.90
C SER A 486 -18.82 -5.26 -14.20
N PHE A 487 -18.03 -4.61 -13.34
CA PHE A 487 -17.43 -3.31 -13.61
C PHE A 487 -16.20 -3.40 -14.52
N VAL A 488 -15.42 -4.48 -14.40
CA VAL A 488 -14.11 -4.63 -15.06
C VAL A 488 -14.22 -5.35 -16.41
N PHE A 489 -15.05 -6.39 -16.47
CA PHE A 489 -15.21 -7.30 -17.60
C PHE A 489 -16.67 -7.33 -18.14
N PRO A 490 -17.35 -6.17 -18.33
CA PRO A 490 -18.79 -6.14 -18.64
C PRO A 490 -19.15 -6.90 -19.92
N SER A 491 -18.27 -6.92 -20.92
CA SER A 491 -18.43 -7.65 -22.18
C SER A 491 -18.71 -9.15 -21.98
N HIS A 492 -18.01 -9.81 -21.05
CA HIS A 492 -18.16 -11.24 -20.81
C HIS A 492 -19.43 -11.60 -20.02
N PHE A 493 -20.12 -10.61 -19.42
CA PHE A 493 -21.43 -10.80 -18.80
C PHE A 493 -22.60 -10.60 -19.75
N LEU A 494 -22.40 -9.98 -20.92
CA LEU A 494 -23.47 -9.68 -21.89
C LEU A 494 -23.81 -10.88 -22.79
N HIS A 495 -23.83 -12.08 -22.20
CA HIS A 495 -24.31 -13.32 -22.82
C HIS A 495 -25.60 -13.73 -22.14
N GLU A 496 -26.53 -14.29 -22.92
CA GLU A 496 -27.91 -14.55 -22.47
C GLU A 496 -27.98 -15.59 -21.34
N ASP A 497 -27.09 -16.58 -21.35
CA ASP A 497 -26.95 -17.60 -20.31
C ASP A 497 -26.59 -17.02 -18.93
N ILE A 498 -25.62 -16.11 -18.89
CA ILE A 498 -25.19 -15.42 -17.67
C ILE A 498 -26.28 -14.44 -17.20
N LEU A 499 -26.87 -13.66 -18.12
CA LEU A 499 -27.92 -12.71 -17.76
C LEU A 499 -29.18 -13.42 -17.22
N ASN A 500 -29.52 -14.60 -17.74
CA ASN A 500 -30.61 -15.42 -17.21
C ASN A 500 -30.34 -15.85 -15.76
N ARG A 501 -29.14 -16.38 -15.46
CA ARG A 501 -28.74 -16.77 -14.09
C ARG A 501 -28.66 -15.60 -13.13
N LEU A 502 -28.20 -14.43 -13.57
CA LEU A 502 -28.24 -13.23 -12.74
C LEU A 502 -29.68 -12.79 -12.49
N THR A 503 -30.58 -12.89 -13.47
CA THR A 503 -31.98 -12.47 -13.31
C THR A 503 -32.77 -13.43 -12.42
N SER A 504 -32.50 -14.74 -12.44
CA SER A 504 -33.15 -15.71 -11.52
C SER A 504 -32.76 -15.47 -10.05
N LEU A 505 -31.57 -14.96 -9.77
CA LEU A 505 -31.15 -14.56 -8.42
C LEU A 505 -31.93 -13.33 -7.88
N LEU A 506 -32.70 -12.62 -8.72
CA LEU A 506 -33.62 -11.55 -8.29
C LEU A 506 -35.02 -12.06 -7.90
N GLU A 507 -35.27 -13.37 -7.97
CA GLU A 507 -36.54 -13.98 -7.57
C GLU A 507 -36.42 -14.73 -6.22
N LEU A 508 -35.26 -14.63 -5.56
CA LEU A 508 -35.02 -15.17 -4.24
C LEU A 508 -35.40 -14.12 -3.17
N ASP A 509 -36.05 -14.58 -2.09
CA ASP A 509 -36.60 -13.72 -1.04
C ASP A 509 -35.54 -13.04 -0.14
N ASP A 510 -34.26 -13.48 -0.20
CA ASP A 510 -33.19 -12.91 0.62
C ASP A 510 -32.85 -11.47 0.19
N GLU A 511 -33.12 -10.54 1.11
CA GLU A 511 -32.92 -9.10 0.95
C GLU A 511 -31.48 -8.69 0.58
N SER A 512 -30.49 -9.53 0.88
CA SER A 512 -29.07 -9.27 0.64
C SER A 512 -28.63 -9.53 -0.81
N ILE A 513 -29.33 -10.39 -1.55
CA ILE A 513 -28.93 -10.82 -2.90
C ILE A 513 -29.20 -9.71 -3.92
N ALA A 514 -30.45 -9.30 -4.05
CA ALA A 514 -30.89 -8.37 -5.09
C ALA A 514 -30.12 -7.03 -5.14
N PRO A 515 -29.73 -6.39 -4.02
CA PRO A 515 -28.88 -5.19 -4.04
C PRO A 515 -27.55 -5.38 -4.77
N HIS A 516 -26.94 -6.57 -4.70
CA HIS A 516 -25.70 -6.89 -5.39
C HIS A 516 -25.96 -7.13 -6.88
N ILE A 517 -26.91 -8.01 -7.22
CA ILE A 517 -27.24 -8.33 -8.60
C ILE A 517 -27.70 -7.08 -9.39
N LEU A 518 -28.59 -6.27 -8.83
CA LEU A 518 -29.04 -5.02 -9.45
C LEU A 518 -27.89 -4.01 -9.62
N ALA A 519 -26.92 -3.98 -8.70
CA ALA A 519 -25.70 -3.18 -8.86
C ALA A 519 -24.81 -3.72 -9.99
N ALA A 520 -24.70 -5.04 -10.14
CA ALA A 520 -23.97 -5.66 -11.24
C ALA A 520 -24.60 -5.31 -12.60
N LEU A 521 -25.91 -5.53 -12.76
CA LEU A 521 -26.69 -5.18 -13.96
C LEU A 521 -26.66 -3.68 -14.27
N THR A 522 -26.57 -2.82 -13.25
CA THR A 522 -26.36 -1.37 -13.42
C THR A 522 -24.97 -1.03 -13.99
N PHE A 523 -23.93 -1.82 -13.72
CA PHE A 523 -22.62 -1.63 -14.35
C PHE A 523 -22.60 -2.12 -15.79
N LEU A 524 -23.23 -3.28 -16.07
CA LEU A 524 -23.38 -3.80 -17.44
C LEU A 524 -24.11 -2.81 -18.34
N GLY A 525 -25.25 -2.28 -17.88
CA GLY A 525 -26.03 -1.28 -18.60
C GLY A 525 -25.27 -0.01 -19.00
N LYS A 526 -24.24 0.38 -18.22
CA LYS A 526 -23.39 1.55 -18.54
C LYS A 526 -22.36 1.26 -19.63
N TYR A 527 -22.04 -0.01 -19.86
CA TYR A 527 -21.21 -0.43 -20.97
C TYR A 527 -22.07 -0.61 -22.22
N ARG A 528 -23.23 -1.27 -22.10
CA ARG A 528 -24.28 -1.35 -23.13
C ARG A 528 -25.64 -1.60 -22.47
N PRO A 529 -26.72 -0.85 -22.80
CA PRO A 529 -28.04 -1.06 -22.21
C PRO A 529 -28.53 -2.50 -22.40
N LEU A 530 -29.07 -3.10 -21.33
CA LEU A 530 -29.57 -4.47 -21.39
C LEU A 530 -30.77 -4.65 -22.34
N SER A 531 -31.54 -3.58 -22.59
CA SER A 531 -32.57 -3.54 -23.62
C SER A 531 -32.06 -3.87 -25.03
N GLU A 532 -30.81 -3.49 -25.33
CA GLU A 532 -30.15 -3.74 -26.62
C GLU A 532 -29.36 -5.05 -26.62
N ALA A 533 -28.83 -5.45 -25.47
CA ALA A 533 -27.94 -6.60 -25.34
C ALA A 533 -28.72 -7.92 -25.21
N CYS A 534 -29.86 -7.92 -24.50
CA CYS A 534 -30.75 -9.08 -24.38
C CYS A 534 -32.22 -8.62 -24.24
N PRO A 535 -32.91 -8.34 -25.36
CA PRO A 535 -34.29 -7.85 -25.34
C PRO A 535 -35.28 -8.80 -24.65
N ALA A 536 -35.05 -10.12 -24.73
CA ALA A 536 -35.95 -11.14 -24.20
C ALA A 536 -36.07 -11.13 -22.66
N LEU A 537 -34.97 -10.87 -21.94
CA LEU A 537 -34.95 -10.78 -20.48
C LEU A 537 -35.52 -9.47 -19.93
N PHE A 538 -35.62 -8.46 -20.79
CA PHE A 538 -35.85 -7.09 -20.36
C PHE A 538 -37.22 -6.82 -19.71
N PRO A 539 -38.36 -7.38 -20.19
CA PRO A 539 -39.65 -7.21 -19.52
C PRO A 539 -39.68 -7.78 -18.09
N ARG A 540 -39.06 -8.96 -17.88
CA ARG A 540 -38.94 -9.60 -16.56
C ARG A 540 -38.13 -8.71 -15.60
N LEU A 541 -37.00 -8.17 -16.07
CA LEU A 541 -36.17 -7.24 -15.30
C LEU A 541 -36.92 -5.95 -14.92
N ILE A 542 -37.76 -5.40 -15.82
CA ILE A 542 -38.58 -4.23 -15.51
C ILE A 542 -39.56 -4.54 -14.38
N THR A 543 -40.29 -5.65 -14.45
CA THR A 543 -41.26 -6.05 -13.42
C THR A 543 -40.60 -6.19 -12.05
N LEU A 544 -39.48 -6.92 -11.96
CA LEU A 544 -38.73 -7.11 -10.71
C LEU A 544 -38.20 -5.78 -10.16
N CYS A 545 -37.67 -4.91 -11.02
CA CYS A 545 -37.19 -3.60 -10.58
C CYS A 545 -38.31 -2.65 -10.14
N LYS A 546 -39.52 -2.72 -10.72
CA LYS A 546 -40.69 -1.96 -10.24
C LYS A 546 -41.09 -2.43 -8.84
N ALA A 547 -41.28 -3.73 -8.65
CA ALA A 547 -41.60 -4.32 -7.34
C ALA A 547 -40.58 -3.90 -6.27
N TYR A 548 -39.27 -4.03 -6.55
CA TYR A 548 -38.24 -3.59 -5.62
C TYR A 548 -38.20 -2.08 -5.35
N ALA A 549 -38.65 -1.23 -6.29
CA ALA A 549 -38.74 0.22 -6.12
C ALA A 549 -39.97 0.65 -5.30
N GLU A 550 -41.02 -0.17 -5.25
CA GLU A 550 -42.30 0.14 -4.60
C GLU A 550 -42.45 -0.50 -3.22
N VAL A 551 -42.11 -1.80 -3.08
CA VAL A 551 -42.30 -2.58 -1.84
C VAL A 551 -41.01 -3.17 -1.25
N GLY A 552 -39.90 -3.16 -1.99
CA GLY A 552 -38.63 -3.73 -1.53
C GLY A 552 -37.96 -2.94 -0.38
N THR A 553 -36.80 -3.41 0.06
CA THR A 553 -35.98 -2.69 1.03
C THR A 553 -35.38 -1.40 0.43
N PRO A 554 -34.97 -0.41 1.25
CA PRO A 554 -34.27 0.77 0.75
C PRO A 554 -32.97 0.45 -0.02
N LYS A 555 -32.30 -0.68 0.30
CA LYS A 555 -31.11 -1.16 -0.41
C LYS A 555 -31.48 -1.73 -1.79
N GLN A 556 -32.59 -2.48 -1.89
CA GLN A 556 -33.11 -2.99 -3.16
C GLN A 556 -33.61 -1.85 -4.05
N ALA A 557 -34.55 -1.02 -3.58
CA ALA A 557 -35.14 0.10 -4.31
C ALA A 557 -34.12 1.05 -4.93
N LYS A 558 -33.11 1.46 -4.14
CA LYS A 558 -31.98 2.28 -4.60
C LYS A 558 -31.27 1.68 -5.82
N ASN A 559 -31.04 0.37 -5.83
CA ASN A 559 -30.34 -0.28 -6.93
C ASN A 559 -31.30 -0.61 -8.10
N ALA A 560 -32.58 -0.88 -7.82
CA ALA A 560 -33.61 -1.08 -8.84
C ALA A 560 -33.83 0.19 -9.69
N VAL A 561 -34.02 1.36 -9.06
CA VAL A 561 -34.15 2.66 -9.74
C VAL A 561 -32.91 2.98 -10.58
N ARG A 562 -31.71 2.60 -10.11
CA ARG A 562 -30.45 2.78 -10.87
C ARG A 562 -30.35 1.83 -12.06
N CYS A 563 -30.75 0.57 -11.87
CA CYS A 563 -30.76 -0.44 -12.91
C CYS A 563 -31.71 -0.04 -14.04
N LEU A 564 -32.95 0.36 -13.69
CA LEU A 564 -33.93 0.91 -14.63
C LEU A 564 -33.38 2.13 -15.35
N PHE A 565 -32.96 3.19 -14.64
CA PHE A 565 -32.52 4.43 -15.27
C PHE A 565 -31.47 4.24 -16.38
N VAL A 566 -30.53 3.33 -16.16
CA VAL A 566 -29.48 3.00 -17.13
C VAL A 566 -30.00 2.11 -18.27
N ASN A 567 -30.85 1.13 -17.97
CA ASN A 567 -31.25 0.10 -18.94
C ASN A 567 -32.55 0.37 -19.71
N VAL A 568 -33.42 1.30 -19.26
CA VAL A 568 -34.64 1.75 -19.97
C VAL A 568 -34.46 3.15 -20.58
N PRO A 569 -33.58 3.39 -21.59
CA PRO A 569 -33.41 4.74 -22.14
C PRO A 569 -34.68 5.28 -22.82
N GLU A 570 -35.39 4.45 -23.57
CA GLU A 570 -36.58 4.84 -24.36
C GLU A 570 -37.85 4.92 -23.49
N GLN A 571 -38.16 3.84 -22.76
CA GLN A 571 -39.37 3.74 -21.92
C GLN A 571 -39.25 4.50 -20.58
N ARG A 572 -38.18 5.28 -20.39
CA ARG A 572 -37.79 5.90 -19.11
C ARG A 572 -38.94 6.71 -18.50
N THR A 573 -39.50 7.64 -19.27
CA THR A 573 -40.54 8.56 -18.78
C THR A 573 -41.79 7.81 -18.35
N GLN A 574 -42.23 6.81 -19.12
CA GLN A 574 -43.40 6.00 -18.79
C GLN A 574 -43.20 5.25 -17.46
N ILE A 575 -42.15 4.42 -17.38
CA ILE A 575 -41.88 3.57 -16.21
C ILE A 575 -41.74 4.38 -14.92
N PHE A 576 -41.05 5.53 -14.98
CA PHE A 576 -40.91 6.38 -13.79
C PHE A 576 -42.15 7.23 -13.49
N THR A 577 -43.05 7.46 -14.45
CA THR A 577 -44.37 8.05 -14.17
C THR A 577 -45.22 7.08 -13.36
N GLU A 578 -45.29 5.82 -13.77
CA GLU A 578 -46.04 4.77 -13.06
C GLU A 578 -45.55 4.64 -11.60
N ILE A 579 -44.22 4.54 -11.38
CA ILE A 579 -43.64 4.50 -10.03
C ILE A 579 -43.95 5.79 -9.24
N LEU A 580 -43.92 6.97 -9.87
CA LEU A 580 -44.26 8.24 -9.20
C LEU A 580 -45.75 8.34 -8.80
N GLU A 581 -46.65 7.67 -9.51
CA GLU A 581 -48.06 7.55 -9.11
C GLU A 581 -48.21 6.64 -7.89
N THR A 582 -47.57 5.45 -7.89
CA THR A 582 -47.54 4.55 -6.72
C THR A 582 -46.94 5.24 -5.49
N LEU A 583 -45.89 6.05 -5.67
CA LEU A 583 -45.26 6.82 -4.59
C LEU A 583 -46.21 7.83 -3.91
N LYS A 584 -47.33 8.23 -4.52
CA LYS A 584 -48.27 9.16 -3.87
C LYS A 584 -48.99 8.53 -2.68
N SER A 585 -49.26 7.22 -2.71
CA SER A 585 -49.89 6.50 -1.60
C SER A 585 -48.85 6.02 -0.57
N THR A 586 -47.69 5.54 -1.01
CA THR A 586 -46.64 5.02 -0.11
C THR A 586 -45.82 6.12 0.58
N LEU A 587 -45.79 7.37 0.08
CA LEU A 587 -45.29 8.54 0.82
C LEU A 587 -46.29 9.02 1.90
N SER A 588 -46.69 8.10 2.76
CA SER A 588 -47.53 8.29 3.94
C SER A 588 -46.82 7.66 5.15
N PRO A 589 -46.70 8.36 6.29
CA PRO A 589 -46.07 7.80 7.50
C PRO A 589 -46.74 6.55 8.10
N HIS A 590 -47.91 6.15 7.60
CA HIS A 590 -48.62 4.92 7.97
C HIS A 590 -48.29 3.73 7.03
N SER A 591 -47.51 3.95 5.97
CA SER A 591 -47.10 2.90 5.04
C SER A 591 -45.85 2.19 5.57
N GLU A 592 -45.87 0.86 5.60
CA GLU A 592 -44.71 0.03 5.94
C GLU A 592 -43.50 0.33 5.02
N HIS A 593 -43.75 0.62 3.74
CA HIS A 593 -42.73 0.94 2.75
C HIS A 593 -42.35 2.43 2.70
N TYR A 594 -42.76 3.25 3.68
CA TYR A 594 -42.54 4.71 3.66
C TYR A 594 -41.07 5.10 3.50
N ARG A 595 -40.16 4.43 4.21
CA ARG A 595 -38.71 4.63 4.07
C ARG A 595 -38.21 4.28 2.66
N THR A 596 -38.70 3.19 2.09
CA THR A 596 -38.38 2.78 0.71
C THR A 596 -38.85 3.83 -0.29
N ALA A 597 -40.08 4.32 -0.14
CA ALA A 597 -40.66 5.37 -0.98
C ALA A 597 -39.82 6.66 -0.98
N ILE A 598 -39.29 7.08 0.19
CA ILE A 598 -38.36 8.22 0.31
C ILE A 598 -37.06 7.97 -0.49
N VAL A 599 -36.50 6.76 -0.43
CA VAL A 599 -35.28 6.41 -1.16
C VAL A 599 -35.51 6.34 -2.67
N THR A 600 -36.62 5.75 -3.11
CA THR A 600 -37.04 5.70 -4.51
C THR A 600 -37.23 7.11 -5.07
N LEU A 601 -38.01 7.97 -4.38
CA LEU A 601 -38.18 9.38 -4.74
C LEU A 601 -36.83 10.10 -4.86
N GLY A 602 -35.93 9.94 -3.87
CA GLY A 602 -34.62 10.58 -3.88
C GLY A 602 -33.74 10.14 -5.06
N HIS A 603 -33.82 8.88 -5.48
CA HIS A 603 -33.08 8.40 -6.65
C HIS A 603 -33.71 8.81 -7.99
N ILE A 604 -35.04 8.92 -8.08
CA ILE A 604 -35.72 9.52 -9.23
C ILE A 604 -35.36 11.00 -9.34
N ALA A 605 -35.42 11.76 -8.23
CA ALA A 605 -35.10 13.18 -8.17
C ALA A 605 -33.66 13.54 -8.57
N HIS A 606 -32.71 12.63 -8.36
CA HIS A 606 -31.33 12.79 -8.82
C HIS A 606 -31.17 12.57 -10.33
N ASN A 607 -31.87 11.56 -10.86
CA ASN A 607 -31.66 11.05 -12.21
C ASN A 607 -32.59 11.70 -13.26
N LEU A 608 -33.77 12.16 -12.85
CA LEU A 608 -34.86 12.68 -13.70
C LEU A 608 -35.42 14.04 -13.24
N PRO A 609 -34.58 15.02 -12.87
CA PRO A 609 -35.03 16.34 -12.42
C PRO A 609 -35.76 17.10 -13.54
N ASP A 610 -35.29 16.96 -14.77
CA ASP A 610 -35.74 17.73 -15.94
C ASP A 610 -37.05 17.15 -16.54
N ASN A 611 -37.35 15.86 -16.31
CA ASN A 611 -38.57 15.20 -16.80
C ASN A 611 -39.81 15.50 -15.94
N PHE A 612 -39.64 15.73 -14.64
CA PHE A 612 -40.74 15.91 -13.68
C PHE A 612 -40.53 17.10 -12.71
N PRO A 613 -40.10 18.29 -13.18
CA PRO A 613 -39.57 19.35 -12.32
C PRO A 613 -40.61 19.87 -11.31
N VAL A 614 -41.85 20.09 -11.74
CA VAL A 614 -42.94 20.58 -10.87
C VAL A 614 -43.41 19.49 -9.91
N HIS A 615 -43.60 18.26 -10.39
CA HIS A 615 -44.09 17.14 -9.58
C HIS A 615 -43.10 16.79 -8.46
N ILE A 616 -41.82 16.60 -8.79
CA ILE A 616 -40.79 16.27 -7.81
C ILE A 616 -40.60 17.41 -6.80
N LYS A 617 -40.56 18.67 -7.25
CA LYS A 617 -40.46 19.83 -6.35
C LYS A 617 -41.63 19.91 -5.37
N ASN A 618 -42.85 19.67 -5.84
CA ASN A 618 -44.06 19.67 -5.00
C ASN A 618 -44.05 18.51 -3.99
N ILE A 619 -43.68 17.30 -4.41
CA ILE A 619 -43.58 16.14 -3.53
C ILE A 619 -42.48 16.36 -2.48
N VAL A 620 -41.27 16.78 -2.86
CA VAL A 620 -40.17 17.03 -1.90
C VAL A 620 -40.55 18.14 -0.91
N SER A 621 -41.10 19.26 -1.38
CA SER A 621 -41.48 20.38 -0.51
C SER A 621 -42.61 20.02 0.47
N ARG A 622 -43.57 19.19 0.05
CA ARG A 622 -44.71 18.79 0.88
C ARG A 622 -44.41 17.56 1.74
N LYS A 623 -44.05 16.44 1.11
CA LYS A 623 -43.86 15.13 1.76
C LYS A 623 -42.57 15.00 2.56
N ILE A 624 -41.47 15.61 2.08
CA ILE A 624 -40.15 15.46 2.73
C ILE A 624 -39.88 16.64 3.67
N VAL A 625 -40.01 17.89 3.21
CA VAL A 625 -39.75 19.05 4.08
C VAL A 625 -40.87 19.20 5.11
N LYS A 626 -42.12 19.44 4.69
CA LYS A 626 -43.21 19.78 5.62
C LYS A 626 -43.72 18.59 6.45
N GLU A 627 -43.98 17.44 5.82
CA GLU A 627 -44.63 16.30 6.49
C GLU A 627 -43.67 15.33 7.22
N LEU A 628 -42.36 15.36 6.94
CA LEU A 628 -41.36 14.46 7.55
C LEU A 628 -40.33 15.19 8.41
N LEU A 629 -39.67 16.23 7.89
CA LEU A 629 -38.57 16.90 8.59
C LEU A 629 -39.05 17.99 9.56
N VAL A 630 -40.15 18.68 9.25
CA VAL A 630 -40.73 19.77 10.05
C VAL A 630 -41.94 19.33 10.88
N ARG A 631 -42.43 18.10 10.69
CA ARG A 631 -43.55 17.57 11.48
C ARG A 631 -43.10 17.17 12.88
N GLU A 632 -43.95 17.41 13.88
CA GLU A 632 -43.75 16.87 15.22
C GLU A 632 -43.76 15.34 15.19
N GLY A 633 -42.82 14.74 15.93
CA GLY A 633 -42.71 13.29 16.10
C GLY A 633 -43.55 12.77 17.26
N GLY A 634 -43.94 11.50 17.17
CA GLY A 634 -44.59 10.77 18.27
C GLY A 634 -43.62 10.46 19.41
N SER A 635 -44.16 10.18 20.60
CA SER A 635 -43.39 9.96 21.82
C SER A 635 -42.38 8.80 21.73
N SER A 636 -41.21 9.03 22.34
CA SER A 636 -40.10 8.10 22.56
C SER A 636 -40.47 6.62 22.72
N THR A 637 -40.07 5.79 21.76
CA THR A 637 -39.60 4.43 22.06
C THR A 637 -38.25 4.50 22.78
N SER A 638 -37.90 3.46 23.55
CA SER A 638 -36.74 3.44 24.45
C SER A 638 -35.40 3.34 23.70
N VAL A 639 -34.91 4.46 23.18
CA VAL A 639 -33.50 4.60 22.76
C VAL A 639 -32.61 4.63 24.01
N PRO A 640 -31.45 3.96 24.04
CA PRO A 640 -30.50 4.06 25.14
C PRO A 640 -30.10 5.51 25.43
N ASP A 641 -29.84 5.86 26.70
CA ASP A 641 -29.36 7.21 27.09
C ASP A 641 -27.88 7.47 26.72
N GLU A 642 -27.26 6.53 26.00
CA GLU A 642 -25.95 6.70 25.42
C GLU A 642 -25.94 7.78 24.33
N PRO A 643 -24.83 8.54 24.16
CA PRO A 643 -24.74 9.60 23.17
C PRO A 643 -24.69 9.11 21.71
N TRP A 644 -24.62 7.79 21.49
CA TRP A 644 -24.55 7.16 20.18
C TRP A 644 -25.07 5.72 20.19
N CYS A 645 -25.78 5.30 19.14
CA CYS A 645 -26.20 3.92 18.88
C CYS A 645 -26.01 3.58 17.39
N SER A 646 -26.29 2.35 16.95
CA SER A 646 -26.24 2.03 15.51
C SER A 646 -27.42 2.68 14.74
N GLU A 647 -27.33 2.80 13.41
CA GLU A 647 -28.45 3.28 12.56
C GLU A 647 -29.63 2.27 12.52
N GLU A 648 -29.46 1.06 13.06
CA GLU A 648 -30.47 0.00 13.11
C GLU A 648 -31.29 0.05 14.41
N ASP A 649 -30.71 0.54 15.51
CA ASP A 649 -31.37 0.73 16.82
C ASP A 649 -32.22 2.02 16.89
N LEU A 650 -32.09 2.91 15.88
CA LEU A 650 -32.82 4.18 15.84
C LEU A 650 -34.33 3.98 15.59
N PRO A 651 -35.20 4.85 16.14
CA PRO A 651 -36.61 4.86 15.79
C PRO A 651 -36.83 5.02 14.27
N GLU A 652 -37.82 4.32 13.73
CA GLU A 652 -38.06 4.30 12.27
C GLU A 652 -38.41 5.70 11.72
N GLU A 653 -39.01 6.57 12.53
CA GLU A 653 -39.22 7.98 12.17
C GLU A 653 -37.89 8.71 11.95
N THR A 654 -36.91 8.53 12.82
CA THR A 654 -35.58 9.12 12.66
C THR A 654 -34.83 8.49 11.48
N ARG A 655 -34.94 7.17 11.25
CA ARG A 655 -34.39 6.52 10.04
C ARG A 655 -35.02 7.07 8.75
N CYS A 656 -36.32 7.36 8.75
CA CYS A 656 -37.00 8.08 7.67
C CYS A 656 -36.45 9.50 7.50
N LYS A 657 -36.27 10.28 8.58
CA LYS A 657 -35.67 11.64 8.52
C LYS A 657 -34.25 11.60 7.94
N LEU A 658 -33.42 10.62 8.30
CA LEU A 658 -32.08 10.43 7.73
C LEU A 658 -32.12 10.19 6.22
N GLU A 659 -33.03 9.35 5.70
CA GLU A 659 -33.22 9.21 4.25
C GLU A 659 -33.90 10.44 3.60
N GLY A 660 -34.70 11.20 4.35
CA GLY A 660 -35.26 12.49 3.92
C GLY A 660 -34.17 13.53 3.62
N LEU A 661 -33.19 13.69 4.53
CA LEU A 661 -32.01 14.54 4.31
C LEU A 661 -31.19 14.07 3.09
N LYS A 662 -30.97 12.76 2.96
CA LYS A 662 -30.28 12.18 1.79
C LYS A 662 -31.10 12.39 0.50
N CYS A 663 -32.43 12.32 0.55
CA CYS A 663 -33.35 12.59 -0.56
C CYS A 663 -33.26 14.04 -1.04
N MET A 664 -33.24 15.01 -0.12
CA MET A 664 -33.08 16.43 -0.46
C MET A 664 -31.74 16.73 -1.12
N ALA A 665 -30.65 16.18 -0.59
CA ALA A 665 -29.32 16.32 -1.21
C ALA A 665 -29.30 15.71 -2.64
N ARG A 666 -29.91 14.53 -2.83
CA ARG A 666 -30.05 13.88 -4.14
C ARG A 666 -30.86 14.73 -5.14
N TRP A 667 -31.99 15.29 -4.71
CA TRP A 667 -32.84 16.19 -5.50
C TRP A 667 -32.08 17.45 -5.93
N LEU A 668 -31.42 18.13 -4.98
CA LEU A 668 -30.67 19.34 -5.28
C LEU A 668 -29.50 19.08 -6.26
N LEU A 669 -28.78 17.96 -6.07
CA LEU A 669 -27.74 17.53 -7.01
C LEU A 669 -28.31 17.29 -8.43
N GLY A 670 -29.55 16.80 -8.54
CA GLY A 670 -30.26 16.68 -9.81
C GLY A 670 -30.49 18.03 -10.51
N LEU A 671 -30.93 19.05 -9.76
CA LEU A 671 -31.22 20.39 -10.30
C LEU A 671 -29.99 21.12 -10.89
N LYS A 672 -28.77 20.70 -10.54
CA LYS A 672 -27.45 21.20 -11.01
C LYS A 672 -27.13 22.68 -10.73
N LYS A 673 -28.04 23.61 -11.00
CA LYS A 673 -27.84 25.08 -10.98
C LYS A 673 -28.95 25.89 -10.29
N ASP A 674 -29.97 25.28 -9.68
CA ASP A 674 -31.04 26.02 -8.99
C ASP A 674 -30.54 26.60 -7.66
N GLU A 675 -30.13 27.88 -7.71
CA GLU A 675 -29.58 28.63 -6.57
C GLU A 675 -30.60 28.82 -5.43
N LEU A 676 -31.86 29.10 -5.76
CA LEU A 676 -32.90 29.38 -4.76
C LEU A 676 -33.29 28.11 -3.99
N SER A 677 -33.35 26.96 -4.67
CA SER A 677 -33.50 25.66 -4.01
C SER A 677 -32.25 25.27 -3.21
N ALA A 678 -31.05 25.63 -3.69
CA ALA A 678 -29.79 25.40 -2.94
C ALA A 678 -29.75 26.20 -1.63
N GLN A 679 -29.95 27.51 -1.68
CA GLN A 679 -29.89 28.40 -0.50
C GLN A 679 -30.92 28.02 0.59
N LYS A 680 -32.10 27.54 0.19
CA LYS A 680 -33.12 27.03 1.13
C LYS A 680 -32.70 25.69 1.75
N THR A 681 -32.13 24.80 0.94
CA THR A 681 -31.63 23.49 1.40
C THR A 681 -30.46 23.66 2.37
N PHE A 682 -29.46 24.49 2.04
CA PHE A 682 -28.33 24.77 2.93
C PHE A 682 -28.76 25.42 4.24
N ARG A 683 -29.71 26.37 4.23
CA ARG A 683 -30.26 26.95 5.47
C ARG A 683 -30.84 25.88 6.40
N MET A 684 -31.63 24.94 5.86
CA MET A 684 -32.22 23.89 6.68
C MET A 684 -31.20 22.84 7.16
N LEU A 685 -30.25 22.44 6.31
CA LEU A 685 -29.16 21.55 6.72
C LEU A 685 -28.29 22.19 7.81
N ASN A 686 -27.99 23.49 7.68
CA ASN A 686 -27.26 24.25 8.70
C ASN A 686 -28.05 24.35 10.02
N ALA A 687 -29.38 24.51 9.98
CA ALA A 687 -30.21 24.53 11.19
C ALA A 687 -30.11 23.22 11.99
N PHE A 688 -30.05 22.06 11.33
CA PHE A 688 -29.78 20.78 12.00
C PHE A 688 -28.40 20.74 12.68
N ILE A 689 -27.40 21.43 12.16
CA ILE A 689 -26.05 21.50 12.78
C ILE A 689 -26.07 22.47 13.96
N VAL A 690 -26.57 23.69 13.76
CA VAL A 690 -26.61 24.76 14.79
C VAL A 690 -27.46 24.34 15.99
N HIS A 691 -28.58 23.66 15.79
CA HIS A 691 -29.45 23.18 16.87
C HIS A 691 -29.09 21.75 17.34
N LYS A 692 -27.83 21.32 17.14
CA LYS A 692 -27.25 20.03 17.57
C LYS A 692 -28.04 18.77 17.15
N GLY A 693 -28.96 18.87 16.19
CA GLY A 693 -29.80 17.79 15.67
C GLY A 693 -31.30 17.98 15.88
N ASP A 694 -31.73 18.83 16.83
CA ASP A 694 -33.15 19.12 17.07
C ASP A 694 -33.59 20.37 16.31
N LEU A 695 -34.14 20.18 15.11
CA LEU A 695 -34.63 21.27 14.25
C LEU A 695 -35.76 22.09 14.91
N LEU A 696 -36.56 21.50 15.80
CA LEU A 696 -37.73 22.14 16.42
C LEU A 696 -37.42 22.71 17.81
N GLN A 697 -36.26 22.39 18.39
CA GLN A 697 -35.83 22.80 19.73
C GLN A 697 -36.82 22.42 20.84
N GLN A 698 -37.51 21.29 20.67
CA GLN A 698 -38.53 20.80 21.62
C GLN A 698 -37.95 19.85 22.69
N ASN A 699 -36.67 19.47 22.59
CA ASN A 699 -35.98 18.55 23.51
C ASN A 699 -36.68 17.18 23.66
N ARG A 700 -37.35 16.71 22.60
CA ARG A 700 -38.04 15.40 22.54
C ARG A 700 -37.18 14.26 21.97
N LEU A 701 -36.08 14.58 21.29
CA LEU A 701 -35.19 13.62 20.64
C LEU A 701 -34.11 13.13 21.61
N SER A 702 -33.70 11.86 21.48
CA SER A 702 -32.55 11.34 22.22
C SER A 702 -31.22 11.93 21.73
N LYS A 703 -30.19 11.88 22.58
CA LYS A 703 -28.82 12.33 22.26
C LYS A 703 -28.27 11.62 21.02
N ALA A 704 -28.54 10.32 20.89
CA ALA A 704 -28.13 9.50 19.75
C ALA A 704 -28.83 9.92 18.45
N GLU A 705 -30.15 10.15 18.45
CA GLU A 705 -30.89 10.64 17.27
C GLU A 705 -30.37 12.02 16.83
N MET A 706 -30.17 12.92 17.80
CA MET A 706 -29.57 14.23 17.55
C MET A 706 -28.18 14.13 16.90
N ALA A 707 -27.35 13.17 17.34
CA ALA A 707 -26.02 12.91 16.77
C ALA A 707 -26.09 12.40 15.32
N HIS A 708 -26.98 11.45 15.03
CA HIS A 708 -27.18 10.96 13.66
C HIS A 708 -27.76 12.03 12.74
N LEU A 709 -28.70 12.85 13.20
CA LEU A 709 -29.31 13.93 12.39
C LEU A 709 -28.30 15.03 12.02
N ARG A 710 -27.49 15.53 12.97
CA ARG A 710 -26.47 16.55 12.66
C ARG A 710 -25.35 16.00 11.77
N LEU A 711 -24.92 14.75 11.99
CA LEU A 711 -23.96 14.06 11.11
C LEU A 711 -24.52 13.89 9.69
N ALA A 712 -25.78 13.49 9.56
CA ALA A 712 -26.44 13.32 8.26
C ALA A 712 -26.60 14.66 7.52
N ALA A 713 -26.93 15.74 8.24
CA ALA A 713 -26.99 17.08 7.66
C ALA A 713 -25.62 17.56 7.17
N GLY A 714 -24.57 17.42 7.98
CA GLY A 714 -23.20 17.76 7.57
C GLY A 714 -22.70 16.90 6.39
N ALA A 715 -22.95 15.59 6.42
CA ALA A 715 -22.62 14.70 5.31
C ALA A 715 -23.40 15.02 4.03
N ALA A 716 -24.64 15.51 4.15
CA ALA A 716 -25.42 16.01 3.02
C ALA A 716 -24.83 17.31 2.44
N MET A 717 -24.45 18.28 3.28
CA MET A 717 -23.79 19.52 2.84
C MET A 717 -22.49 19.21 2.09
N LEU A 718 -21.57 18.42 2.67
CA LEU A 718 -20.36 17.97 1.99
C LEU A 718 -20.66 17.31 0.63
N LYS A 719 -21.70 16.47 0.57
CA LYS A 719 -22.06 15.74 -0.65
C LYS A 719 -22.62 16.64 -1.76
N ILE A 720 -23.28 17.75 -1.40
CA ILE A 720 -23.77 18.79 -2.32
C ILE A 720 -22.57 19.61 -2.84
N CYS A 721 -21.66 20.01 -1.96
CA CYS A 721 -20.45 20.79 -2.30
C CYS A 721 -19.45 20.04 -3.22
N GLU A 722 -19.57 18.72 -3.40
CA GLU A 722 -18.82 17.99 -4.47
C GLU A 722 -19.18 18.42 -5.91
N GLN A 723 -20.25 19.21 -6.11
CA GLN A 723 -20.78 19.56 -7.43
C GLN A 723 -20.95 21.07 -7.63
N LYS A 724 -20.19 21.65 -8.56
CA LYS A 724 -20.32 23.05 -8.99
C LYS A 724 -21.73 23.42 -9.46
N GLY A 725 -22.09 24.68 -9.29
CA GLY A 725 -23.46 25.19 -9.43
C GLY A 725 -24.13 25.21 -8.06
N VAL A 726 -25.03 24.26 -7.79
CA VAL A 726 -25.72 24.15 -6.49
C VAL A 726 -24.78 24.02 -5.29
N GLY A 727 -23.62 23.38 -5.44
CA GLY A 727 -22.63 23.21 -4.37
C GLY A 727 -21.79 24.43 -4.05
N ASP A 728 -21.84 25.47 -4.87
CA ASP A 728 -21.13 26.74 -4.66
C ASP A 728 -21.98 27.77 -3.88
N GLN A 729 -23.20 27.41 -3.45
CA GLN A 729 -24.23 28.30 -2.89
C GLN A 729 -24.29 28.31 -1.34
N PHE A 730 -23.24 27.83 -0.67
CA PHE A 730 -23.12 27.90 0.79
C PHE A 730 -22.54 29.25 1.23
N THR A 731 -22.81 29.69 2.46
CA THR A 731 -22.23 30.92 3.04
C THR A 731 -21.00 30.63 3.90
N ALA A 732 -20.19 31.66 4.18
CA ALA A 732 -19.03 31.52 5.08
C ALA A 732 -19.44 31.04 6.49
N GLU A 733 -20.52 31.59 7.04
CA GLU A 733 -21.14 31.14 8.29
C GLU A 733 -21.49 29.64 8.26
N GLN A 734 -22.14 29.17 7.19
CA GLN A 734 -22.49 27.74 7.03
C GLN A 734 -21.26 26.84 6.92
N PHE A 735 -20.18 27.35 6.31
CA PHE A 735 -18.90 26.65 6.23
C PHE A 735 -18.22 26.53 7.61
N TYR A 736 -18.23 27.59 8.42
CA TYR A 736 -17.70 27.55 9.78
C TYR A 736 -18.52 26.59 10.66
N ASN A 737 -19.86 26.70 10.66
CA ASN A 737 -20.75 25.79 11.39
C ASN A 737 -20.52 24.32 11.00
N LEU A 738 -20.37 24.04 9.70
CA LEU A 738 -20.07 22.72 9.18
C LEU A 738 -18.70 22.19 9.65
N SER A 739 -17.70 23.07 9.77
CA SER A 739 -16.36 22.70 10.24
C SER A 739 -16.37 22.20 11.69
N HIS A 740 -17.28 22.70 12.54
CA HIS A 740 -17.37 22.32 13.95
C HIS A 740 -17.71 20.83 14.17
N LEU A 741 -18.24 20.12 13.17
CA LEU A 741 -18.41 18.66 13.24
C LEU A 741 -17.07 17.89 13.33
N MET A 742 -15.92 18.53 13.06
CA MET A 742 -14.59 17.98 13.37
C MET A 742 -14.28 17.93 14.87
N VAL A 743 -14.99 18.71 15.69
CA VAL A 743 -14.81 18.85 17.15
C VAL A 743 -16.13 18.61 17.91
N ASP A 744 -17.05 17.84 17.31
CA ASP A 744 -18.30 17.40 17.93
C ASP A 744 -18.07 16.63 19.25
N ASP A 745 -18.98 16.80 20.21
CA ASP A 745 -18.93 16.13 21.51
C ASP A 745 -18.88 14.59 21.39
N VAL A 746 -19.38 14.01 20.29
CA VAL A 746 -19.45 12.56 20.05
C VAL A 746 -18.31 12.08 19.12
N PRO A 747 -17.43 11.16 19.56
CA PRO A 747 -16.28 10.71 18.75
C PRO A 747 -16.68 10.05 17.43
N GLN A 748 -17.80 9.31 17.40
CA GLN A 748 -18.31 8.68 16.19
C GLN A 748 -18.77 9.70 15.14
N VAL A 749 -19.31 10.85 15.55
CA VAL A 749 -19.66 11.96 14.64
C VAL A 749 -18.41 12.53 14.00
N ARG A 750 -17.36 12.79 14.79
CA ARG A 750 -16.07 13.32 14.30
C ARG A 750 -15.38 12.36 13.34
N GLU A 751 -15.28 11.07 13.70
CA GLU A 751 -14.68 10.03 12.86
C GLU A 751 -15.46 9.84 11.55
N ALA A 752 -16.79 9.77 11.61
CA ALA A 752 -17.64 9.63 10.44
C ALA A 752 -17.57 10.88 9.54
N PHE A 753 -17.61 12.09 10.11
CA PHE A 753 -17.51 13.34 9.38
C PHE A 753 -16.15 13.48 8.69
N ALA A 754 -15.04 13.26 9.40
CA ALA A 754 -13.69 13.28 8.81
C ALA A 754 -13.53 12.23 7.70
N THR A 755 -14.16 11.06 7.85
CA THR A 755 -14.21 10.03 6.80
C THR A 755 -14.98 10.49 5.55
N LYS A 756 -16.05 11.27 5.70
CA LYS A 756 -16.81 11.86 4.57
C LYS A 756 -16.03 12.99 3.92
N LEU A 757 -15.42 13.87 4.72
CA LEU A 757 -14.54 14.95 4.29
C LEU A 757 -13.41 14.42 3.40
N HIS A 758 -12.65 13.43 3.87
CA HIS A 758 -11.60 12.77 3.09
C HIS A 758 -12.13 12.13 1.80
N LYS A 759 -13.27 11.42 1.85
CA LYS A 759 -13.88 10.81 0.67
C LYS A 759 -14.32 11.84 -0.38
N GLY A 760 -14.83 13.00 0.04
CA GLY A 760 -15.18 14.12 -0.83
C GLY A 760 -13.95 14.83 -1.41
N LEU A 761 -12.95 15.12 -0.57
CA LEU A 761 -11.70 15.79 -0.98
C LEU A 761 -10.87 14.96 -1.95
N SER A 762 -10.87 13.63 -1.81
CA SER A 762 -9.92 12.75 -2.49
C SER A 762 -10.40 12.25 -3.86
N LYS A 763 -11.69 12.38 -4.17
CA LYS A 763 -12.36 11.76 -5.32
C LYS A 763 -12.47 12.70 -6.52
N GLY A 764 -11.99 12.29 -7.70
CA GLY A 764 -12.31 13.00 -8.96
C GLY A 764 -11.76 14.42 -9.07
N ILE A 765 -10.62 14.69 -8.44
CA ILE A 765 -9.91 15.98 -8.47
C ILE A 765 -9.66 16.42 -9.93
N PRO A 766 -9.90 17.70 -10.32
CA PRO A 766 -10.44 18.80 -9.53
C PRO A 766 -11.96 19.06 -9.76
N ASN A 767 -12.65 18.21 -10.53
CA ASN A 767 -13.97 18.52 -11.10
C ASN A 767 -15.15 17.80 -10.44
N LYS A 768 -14.89 16.80 -9.57
CA LYS A 768 -15.91 16.03 -8.83
C LYS A 768 -15.49 15.73 -7.39
N CYS A 769 -14.68 16.62 -6.81
CA CYS A 769 -14.23 16.61 -5.42
C CYS A 769 -14.85 17.77 -4.65
N LEU A 770 -14.77 17.71 -3.32
CA LEU A 770 -14.90 18.92 -2.49
C LEU A 770 -13.86 19.98 -2.93
N PRO A 771 -14.21 21.27 -2.93
CA PRO A 771 -13.27 22.35 -3.15
C PRO A 771 -12.15 22.37 -2.09
N LEU A 772 -11.10 23.15 -2.36
CA LEU A 772 -9.87 23.14 -1.56
C LEU A 772 -10.03 23.70 -0.15
N ASP A 773 -11.00 24.59 0.06
CA ASP A 773 -11.30 25.22 1.33
C ASP A 773 -11.67 24.22 2.43
N PHE A 774 -12.39 23.17 2.09
CA PHE A 774 -12.68 22.05 2.99
C PHE A 774 -11.42 21.38 3.58
N MET A 775 -10.23 21.50 2.97
CA MET A 775 -8.99 21.04 3.61
C MET A 775 -8.65 21.82 4.89
N GLY A 776 -9.05 23.09 5.00
CA GLY A 776 -8.84 23.90 6.20
C GLY A 776 -9.44 23.29 7.47
N MET A 777 -10.52 22.50 7.33
CA MET A 777 -11.17 21.80 8.45
C MET A 777 -10.23 20.80 9.15
N TYR A 778 -9.19 20.30 8.49
CA TYR A 778 -8.19 19.44 9.12
C TYR A 778 -7.40 20.13 10.26
N ALA A 779 -7.36 21.47 10.30
CA ALA A 779 -6.69 22.20 11.38
C ALA A 779 -7.33 21.91 12.76
N LEU A 780 -8.65 21.75 12.82
CA LEU A 780 -9.37 21.47 14.06
C LEU A 780 -8.95 20.15 14.72
N ALA A 781 -8.42 19.19 13.96
CA ALA A 781 -7.86 17.93 14.50
C ALA A 781 -6.58 18.11 15.33
N GLY A 782 -6.00 19.33 15.39
CA GLY A 782 -5.00 19.68 16.40
C GLY A 782 -5.55 19.66 17.84
N ARG A 783 -6.88 19.77 18.01
CA ARG A 783 -7.60 19.69 19.30
C ARG A 783 -8.05 18.28 19.68
N GLU A 784 -7.89 17.30 18.79
CA GLU A 784 -8.44 15.95 18.97
C GLU A 784 -7.88 15.25 20.23
N PRO A 785 -8.70 14.99 21.26
CA PRO A 785 -8.28 14.27 22.46
C PRO A 785 -8.00 12.78 22.19
N GLU A 786 -8.72 12.13 21.27
CA GLU A 786 -8.57 10.69 21.04
C GLU A 786 -7.41 10.40 20.08
N ARG A 787 -6.32 9.83 20.60
CA ARG A 787 -5.11 9.53 19.81
C ARG A 787 -5.39 8.70 18.55
N ARG A 788 -6.37 7.80 18.59
CA ARG A 788 -6.81 6.95 17.45
C ARG A 788 -7.41 7.82 16.34
N VAL A 789 -8.43 8.62 16.64
CA VAL A 789 -9.07 9.54 15.69
C VAL A 789 -8.05 10.56 15.17
N ARG A 790 -7.19 11.11 16.03
CA ARG A 790 -6.14 12.06 15.61
C ARG A 790 -5.19 11.48 14.57
N SER A 791 -4.80 10.22 14.77
CA SER A 791 -3.92 9.49 13.85
C SER A 791 -4.63 9.19 12.52
N LEU A 792 -5.90 8.81 12.57
CA LEU A 792 -6.75 8.57 11.40
C LEU A 792 -6.91 9.84 10.54
N VAL A 793 -7.28 10.97 11.15
CA VAL A 793 -7.45 12.25 10.45
C VAL A 793 -6.12 12.72 9.85
N ARG A 794 -5.00 12.52 10.56
CA ARG A 794 -3.67 12.83 10.05
C ARG A 794 -3.31 11.98 8.82
N GLN A 795 -3.68 10.69 8.80
CA GLN A 795 -3.50 9.81 7.64
C GLN A 795 -4.32 10.29 6.43
N TYR A 796 -5.57 10.71 6.64
CA TYR A 796 -6.44 11.26 5.59
C TYR A 796 -5.87 12.55 4.99
N MET A 797 -5.48 13.50 5.83
CA MET A 797 -4.82 14.74 5.40
C MET A 797 -3.55 14.45 4.59
N LEU A 798 -2.67 13.58 5.07
CA LEU A 798 -1.45 13.17 4.36
C LEU A 798 -1.77 12.59 2.98
N ALA A 799 -2.77 11.70 2.88
CA ALA A 799 -3.19 11.12 1.61
C ALA A 799 -3.75 12.17 0.63
N ASP A 800 -4.50 13.16 1.11
CA ASP A 800 -5.04 14.25 0.29
C ASP A 800 -3.95 15.22 -0.20
N VAL A 801 -2.97 15.55 0.65
CA VAL A 801 -1.80 16.36 0.29
C VAL A 801 -0.97 15.67 -0.80
N VAL A 802 -0.65 14.39 -0.61
CA VAL A 802 0.13 13.61 -1.60
C VAL A 802 -0.61 13.51 -2.94
N ARG A 803 -1.91 13.19 -2.93
CA ARG A 803 -2.72 13.05 -4.15
C ARG A 803 -2.82 14.36 -4.93
N ARG A 804 -3.02 15.49 -4.24
CA ARG A 804 -3.05 16.82 -4.87
C ARG A 804 -1.69 17.21 -5.46
N ARG A 805 -0.58 16.97 -4.74
CA ARG A 805 0.78 17.22 -5.25
C ARG A 805 1.13 16.33 -6.45
N GLU A 806 0.71 15.07 -6.46
CA GLU A 806 0.88 14.20 -7.64
C GLU A 806 0.09 14.73 -8.84
N TYR A 807 -1.16 15.17 -8.64
CA TYR A 807 -1.95 15.81 -9.69
C TYR A 807 -1.26 17.07 -10.25
N VAL A 808 -0.79 17.97 -9.37
CA VAL A 808 -0.02 19.17 -9.76
C VAL A 808 1.21 18.77 -10.60
N ARG A 809 2.01 17.81 -10.13
CA ARG A 809 3.18 17.31 -10.89
C ARG A 809 2.79 16.79 -12.29
N ASN A 810 1.68 16.07 -12.39
CA ASN A 810 1.20 15.52 -13.66
C ASN A 810 0.74 16.62 -14.65
N ILE A 811 0.16 17.74 -14.19
CA ILE A 811 -0.26 18.84 -15.07
C ILE A 811 0.89 19.77 -15.46
N THR A 812 1.88 19.98 -14.58
CA THR A 812 3.03 20.87 -14.84
C THR A 812 4.05 20.28 -15.82
N VAL A 813 4.14 18.95 -15.95
CA VAL A 813 5.02 18.26 -16.91
C VAL A 813 4.43 18.24 -18.34
N GLY A 814 3.17 18.65 -18.53
CA GLY A 814 2.50 18.69 -19.83
C GLY A 814 2.67 19.98 -20.62
N THR A 815 2.37 19.95 -21.92
CA THR A 815 2.45 21.07 -22.88
C THR A 815 1.40 22.19 -22.69
N LYS A 816 0.90 22.40 -21.46
CA LYS A 816 -0.13 23.41 -21.10
C LYS A 816 0.14 24.09 -19.75
N VAL A 817 1.40 24.46 -19.51
CA VAL A 817 1.88 25.01 -18.22
C VAL A 817 1.04 26.21 -17.73
N GLU A 818 0.68 27.16 -18.59
CA GLU A 818 -0.12 28.34 -18.21
C GLU A 818 -1.52 27.99 -17.63
N ARG A 819 -2.19 26.99 -18.21
CA ARG A 819 -3.47 26.48 -17.68
C ARG A 819 -3.29 25.65 -16.40
N ALA A 820 -2.10 25.09 -16.17
CA ALA A 820 -1.79 24.43 -14.91
C ALA A 820 -1.56 25.47 -13.79
N VAL A 821 -0.81 26.54 -14.08
CA VAL A 821 -0.52 27.63 -13.14
C VAL A 821 -1.79 28.30 -12.62
N SER A 822 -2.73 28.68 -13.51
CA SER A 822 -3.99 29.32 -13.11
C SER A 822 -4.94 28.42 -12.29
N GLN A 823 -4.70 27.09 -12.26
CA GLN A 823 -5.46 26.15 -11.42
C GLN A 823 -4.80 25.89 -10.05
N LEU A 824 -3.55 26.29 -9.83
CA LEU A 824 -2.84 26.04 -8.58
C LEU A 824 -3.60 26.52 -7.32
N PRO A 825 -4.23 27.71 -7.27
CA PRO A 825 -4.99 28.15 -6.09
C PRO A 825 -6.20 27.30 -5.72
N HIS A 826 -6.62 26.39 -6.61
CA HIS A 826 -7.78 25.51 -6.40
C HIS A 826 -7.38 24.04 -6.16
N ILE A 827 -6.07 23.72 -6.18
CA ILE A 827 -5.57 22.34 -6.09
C ILE A 827 -4.38 22.20 -5.13
N LEU A 828 -3.48 23.19 -5.06
CA LEU A 828 -2.24 23.13 -4.28
C LEU A 828 -2.56 23.07 -2.76
N PRO A 829 -2.22 21.98 -2.04
CA PRO A 829 -2.65 21.79 -0.65
C PRO A 829 -2.05 22.81 0.32
N ASP A 830 -0.98 23.50 -0.07
CA ASP A 830 -0.34 24.58 0.69
C ASP A 830 -1.30 25.76 0.97
N TYR A 831 -2.32 25.98 0.14
CA TYR A 831 -3.42 26.93 0.41
C TYR A 831 -4.34 26.51 1.57
N MET A 832 -4.24 25.27 2.10
CA MET A 832 -4.97 24.81 3.30
C MET A 832 -4.79 25.78 4.50
N LEU A 833 -3.62 26.43 4.61
CA LEU A 833 -3.37 27.45 5.63
C LEU A 833 -4.37 28.62 5.53
N VAL A 834 -4.67 29.09 4.31
CA VAL A 834 -5.55 30.24 4.07
C VAL A 834 -6.98 29.97 4.54
N PHE A 835 -7.42 28.71 4.47
CA PHE A 835 -8.75 28.30 4.90
C PHE A 835 -8.82 27.89 6.37
N ALA A 836 -7.70 27.42 6.94
CA ALA A 836 -7.59 27.12 8.36
C ALA A 836 -7.61 28.39 9.24
N VAL A 837 -6.98 29.49 8.80
CA VAL A 837 -6.96 30.77 9.53
C VAL A 837 -8.37 31.28 9.91
N PRO A 838 -9.33 31.43 8.98
CA PRO A 838 -10.68 31.89 9.32
C PRO A 838 -11.46 30.86 10.13
N ILE A 839 -11.33 29.56 9.87
CA ILE A 839 -11.95 28.50 10.70
C ILE A 839 -11.50 28.62 12.16
N LEU A 840 -10.19 28.80 12.40
CA LEU A 840 -9.64 28.95 13.74
C LEU A 840 -10.00 30.30 14.39
N THR A 841 -10.29 31.32 13.59
CA THR A 841 -10.75 32.64 14.06
C THR A 841 -12.18 32.60 14.58
N HIS A 842 -13.05 31.85 13.91
CA HIS A 842 -14.46 31.63 14.27
C HIS A 842 -14.68 30.44 15.22
N ASP A 843 -13.62 29.78 15.70
CA ASP A 843 -13.72 28.68 16.68
C ASP A 843 -14.39 29.20 17.99
N PRO A 844 -15.49 28.60 18.45
CA PRO A 844 -16.21 29.06 19.65
C PRO A 844 -15.40 29.06 20.94
N SER A 845 -14.30 28.31 21.00
CA SER A 845 -13.39 28.30 22.15
C SER A 845 -12.29 29.37 22.10
N PHE A 846 -12.14 30.08 20.97
CA PHE A 846 -11.21 31.19 20.81
C PHE A 846 -11.96 32.51 21.00
N THR A 847 -12.08 32.93 22.25
CA THR A 847 -12.89 34.09 22.66
C THR A 847 -12.11 35.39 22.65
N ALA A 848 -10.79 35.38 22.90
CA ALA A 848 -9.96 36.58 22.97
C ALA A 848 -8.60 36.38 22.29
N TYR A 849 -8.16 37.37 21.51
CA TYR A 849 -6.99 37.28 20.64
C TYR A 849 -5.65 37.19 21.38
N ASP A 850 -5.61 37.61 22.65
CA ASP A 850 -4.46 37.68 23.54
C ASP A 850 -4.43 36.56 24.59
N ASN A 851 -5.45 35.69 24.63
CA ASN A 851 -5.51 34.59 25.58
C ASN A 851 -4.46 33.52 25.26
N VAL A 852 -3.36 33.52 26.02
CA VAL A 852 -2.21 32.62 25.85
C VAL A 852 -2.61 31.14 25.87
N ALA A 853 -3.59 30.72 26.69
CA ALA A 853 -4.02 29.33 26.76
C ALA A 853 -4.76 28.90 25.48
N GLN A 854 -5.69 29.73 24.99
CA GLN A 854 -6.40 29.49 23.74
C GLN A 854 -5.42 29.53 22.54
N LEU A 855 -4.51 30.52 22.48
CA LEU A 855 -3.49 30.60 21.45
C LEU A 855 -2.54 29.38 21.43
N LYS A 856 -2.20 28.79 22.58
CA LYS A 856 -1.44 27.51 22.63
C LYS A 856 -2.22 26.37 21.96
N VAL A 857 -3.55 26.34 22.05
CA VAL A 857 -4.41 25.38 21.34
C VAL A 857 -4.44 25.66 19.84
N ILE A 858 -4.66 26.92 19.43
CA ILE A 858 -4.61 27.34 18.01
C ILE A 858 -3.24 27.02 17.38
N LYS A 859 -2.14 27.17 18.13
CA LYS A 859 -0.78 26.79 17.70
C LYS A 859 -0.67 25.30 17.35
N ASN A 860 -1.34 24.44 18.12
CA ASN A 860 -1.39 23.00 17.85
C ASN A 860 -2.22 22.68 16.59
N CYS A 861 -3.31 23.41 16.34
CA CYS A 861 -4.11 23.32 15.12
C CYS A 861 -3.31 23.71 13.87
N LEU A 862 -2.65 24.87 13.92
CA LEU A 862 -1.79 25.35 12.84
C LEU A 862 -0.62 24.37 12.60
N TRP A 863 0.02 23.87 13.65
CA TRP A 863 1.11 22.89 13.50
C TRP A 863 0.62 21.58 12.88
N PHE A 864 -0.57 21.09 13.24
CA PHE A 864 -1.12 19.84 12.69
C PHE A 864 -1.16 19.85 11.16
N ILE A 865 -1.56 20.96 10.55
CA ILE A 865 -1.61 21.12 9.08
C ILE A 865 -0.27 21.56 8.46
N LEU A 866 0.55 22.36 9.16
CA LEU A 866 1.81 22.87 8.64
C LEU A 866 2.95 21.84 8.66
N GLU A 867 2.99 20.96 9.66
CA GLU A 867 4.02 19.93 9.79
C GLU A 867 4.25 19.11 8.50
N PRO A 868 3.24 18.48 7.86
CA PRO A 868 3.43 17.72 6.62
C PRO A 868 3.71 18.60 5.39
N LEU A 869 3.41 19.89 5.45
CA LEU A 869 3.66 20.83 4.36
C LEU A 869 5.11 21.35 4.36
N ILE A 870 5.68 21.55 5.55
CA ILE A 870 7.01 22.13 5.77
C ILE A 870 8.11 21.06 5.94
N THR A 871 7.92 20.05 6.81
CA THR A 871 9.07 19.34 7.41
C THR A 871 9.82 18.33 6.52
N ARG A 872 9.23 17.86 5.42
CA ARG A 872 9.75 16.72 4.61
C ARG A 872 9.47 16.86 3.11
N ASN A 873 9.54 18.05 2.55
CA ASN A 873 8.87 18.35 1.30
C ASN A 873 9.63 19.30 0.36
N ASP A 874 10.03 18.78 -0.80
CA ASP A 874 10.73 19.52 -1.88
C ASP A 874 9.90 20.68 -2.47
N PHE A 875 8.58 20.69 -2.23
CA PHE A 875 7.67 21.76 -2.68
C PHE A 875 7.53 22.91 -1.65
N TYR A 876 8.21 22.84 -0.50
CA TYR A 876 8.14 23.93 0.49
C TYR A 876 8.83 25.20 -0.03
N CYS A 877 8.11 26.32 -0.06
CA CYS A 877 8.65 27.62 -0.43
C CYS A 877 8.34 28.65 0.66
N TYR A 878 9.34 29.03 1.46
CA TYR A 878 9.17 30.01 2.54
C TYR A 878 8.58 31.34 2.04
N GLY A 879 9.06 31.86 0.90
CA GLY A 879 8.54 33.09 0.29
C GLY A 879 7.04 33.04 -0.03
N PHE A 880 6.53 31.89 -0.49
CA PHE A 880 5.10 31.69 -0.74
C PHE A 880 4.27 31.73 0.54
N TYR A 881 4.69 30.99 1.59
CA TYR A 881 4.00 30.99 2.89
C TYR A 881 4.01 32.37 3.55
N LYS A 882 5.15 33.06 3.51
CA LYS A 882 5.29 34.45 3.98
C LYS A 882 4.30 35.37 3.25
N SER A 883 4.26 35.31 1.91
CA SER A 883 3.34 36.09 1.08
C SER A 883 1.86 35.81 1.38
N LEU A 884 1.48 34.55 1.61
CA LEU A 884 0.11 34.21 2.03
C LEU A 884 -0.25 34.85 3.38
N VAL A 885 0.60 34.72 4.39
CA VAL A 885 0.34 35.26 5.74
C VAL A 885 0.31 36.78 5.74
N GLU A 886 1.25 37.42 5.04
CA GLU A 886 1.27 38.88 4.88
C GLU A 886 0.02 39.37 4.17
N ARG A 887 -0.39 38.76 3.05
CA ARG A 887 -1.62 39.13 2.34
C ARG A 887 -2.88 38.91 3.20
N MET A 888 -2.95 37.83 4.00
CA MET A 888 -4.07 37.63 4.94
C MET A 888 -4.15 38.75 6.01
N LYS A 889 -3.02 39.21 6.57
CA LYS A 889 -3.00 40.33 7.53
C LYS A 889 -3.46 41.68 6.96
N LEU A 890 -3.42 41.85 5.63
CA LEU A 890 -3.94 43.04 4.96
C LEU A 890 -5.46 42.99 4.72
N HIS A 891 -6.11 41.85 4.98
CA HIS A 891 -7.55 41.70 4.85
C HIS A 891 -8.25 41.80 6.22
N LYS A 892 -9.56 42.02 6.19
CA LYS A 892 -10.47 41.83 7.32
C LYS A 892 -11.20 40.50 7.20
N ASP A 893 -11.85 40.07 8.28
CA ASP A 893 -12.83 38.99 8.23
C ASP A 893 -14.04 39.39 7.37
N ALA A 894 -14.49 38.53 6.45
CA ALA A 894 -15.58 38.84 5.53
C ALA A 894 -17.00 38.69 6.12
N LEU A 895 -17.14 38.02 7.28
CA LEU A 895 -18.42 37.90 7.97
C LEU A 895 -18.63 39.06 8.96
N CYS A 896 -17.53 39.52 9.57
CA CYS A 896 -17.52 40.51 10.64
C CYS A 896 -16.55 41.68 10.34
N GLU A 897 -16.70 42.35 9.20
CA GLU A 897 -15.80 43.45 8.75
C GLU A 897 -15.68 44.63 9.74
N THR A 898 -16.71 44.87 10.56
CA THR A 898 -16.78 45.97 11.53
C THR A 898 -16.45 45.54 12.97
N ASP A 899 -16.24 44.24 13.23
CA ASP A 899 -15.91 43.73 14.56
C ASP A 899 -14.40 43.67 14.76
N ASP A 900 -13.85 44.67 15.46
CA ASP A 900 -12.41 44.72 15.75
C ASP A 900 -11.93 43.53 16.58
N ALA A 901 -12.75 42.92 17.44
CA ALA A 901 -12.33 41.76 18.24
C ALA A 901 -12.15 40.51 17.35
N VAL A 902 -13.04 40.28 16.39
CA VAL A 902 -12.89 39.19 15.39
C VAL A 902 -11.68 39.46 14.49
N ASN A 903 -11.48 40.70 14.04
CA ASN A 903 -10.33 41.06 13.22
C ASN A 903 -8.98 40.93 13.97
N TYR A 904 -8.94 41.29 15.27
CA TYR A 904 -7.75 41.08 16.09
C TYR A 904 -7.46 39.59 16.29
N LYS A 905 -8.50 38.75 16.46
CA LYS A 905 -8.34 37.28 16.44
C LYS A 905 -7.76 36.80 15.12
N LEU A 906 -8.27 37.24 13.98
CA LEU A 906 -7.78 36.88 12.64
C LEU A 906 -6.28 37.19 12.48
N TRP A 907 -5.88 38.41 12.85
CA TRP A 907 -4.49 38.85 12.72
C TRP A 907 -3.57 38.17 13.74
N ALA A 908 -4.04 37.84 14.94
CA ALA A 908 -3.30 37.03 15.92
C ALA A 908 -3.07 35.60 15.41
N VAL A 909 -4.04 34.96 14.74
CA VAL A 909 -3.86 33.64 14.12
C VAL A 909 -2.84 33.71 12.97
N CYS A 910 -2.84 34.80 12.19
CA CYS A 910 -1.83 35.03 11.14
C CYS A 910 -0.41 35.17 11.73
N ASP A 911 -0.24 36.01 12.76
CA ASP A 911 1.05 36.15 13.45
C ASP A 911 1.51 34.83 14.09
N LEU A 912 0.59 34.05 14.64
CA LEU A 912 0.87 32.73 15.22
C LEU A 912 1.33 31.74 14.15
N ALA A 913 0.69 31.75 12.98
CA ALA A 913 1.11 30.94 11.84
C ALA A 913 2.54 31.31 11.39
N MET A 914 2.86 32.61 11.32
CA MET A 914 4.21 33.06 10.99
C MET A 914 5.24 32.62 12.04
N SER A 915 4.91 32.76 13.33
CA SER A 915 5.73 32.30 14.46
C SER A 915 6.00 30.78 14.40
N VAL A 916 5.00 29.97 14.04
CA VAL A 916 5.16 28.52 13.82
C VAL A 916 6.04 28.22 12.61
N ILE A 917 5.88 28.94 11.50
CA ILE A 917 6.71 28.79 10.30
C ILE A 917 8.17 29.13 10.64
N TRP A 918 8.46 30.28 11.24
CA TRP A 918 9.82 30.67 11.63
C TRP A 918 10.48 29.68 12.61
N ALA A 919 9.74 29.15 13.57
CA ALA A 919 10.25 28.19 14.54
C ALA A 919 10.56 26.79 13.97
N ARG A 920 10.12 26.49 12.74
CA ARG A 920 10.14 25.13 12.16
C ARG A 920 10.78 25.05 10.77
N SER A 921 10.94 26.18 10.08
CA SER A 921 11.68 26.26 8.82
C SER A 921 13.18 26.13 9.05
N GLN A 922 13.82 25.28 8.24
CA GLN A 922 15.29 25.20 8.14
C GLN A 922 15.83 25.96 6.93
N ASN A 923 14.97 26.24 5.94
CA ASN A 923 15.30 27.00 4.74
C ASN A 923 14.39 28.25 4.66
N PHE A 924 15.00 29.41 4.44
CA PHE A 924 14.36 30.72 4.33
C PHE A 924 14.52 31.35 2.94
N GLU A 925 14.91 30.56 1.92
CA GLU A 925 15.03 31.00 0.54
C GLU A 925 13.73 31.64 0.01
N LEU A 926 13.87 32.87 -0.48
CA LEU A 926 12.81 33.64 -1.14
C LEU A 926 12.76 33.28 -2.63
N ARG A 927 12.46 32.02 -2.96
CA ARG A 927 12.18 31.63 -4.34
C ARG A 927 10.86 32.22 -4.81
N GLU A 928 10.82 32.78 -6.01
CA GLU A 928 9.57 33.19 -6.64
C GLU A 928 8.68 31.95 -6.87
N PHE A 929 7.41 32.05 -6.45
CA PHE A 929 6.44 30.98 -6.67
C PHE A 929 5.71 31.20 -8.00
N PRO A 930 5.43 30.17 -8.81
CA PRO A 930 4.87 30.35 -10.17
C PRO A 930 3.48 30.98 -10.26
N SER A 931 2.84 31.30 -9.14
CA SER A 931 1.49 31.88 -9.05
C SER A 931 1.44 32.88 -7.91
N ASP A 932 0.74 33.99 -8.13
CA ASP A 932 0.39 34.92 -7.07
C ASP A 932 -0.36 34.25 -5.91
N ALA A 933 -0.05 34.69 -4.69
CA ALA A 933 -0.70 34.27 -3.46
C ALA A 933 -2.13 34.84 -3.37
N ARG A 934 -3.14 34.02 -3.69
CA ARG A 934 -4.55 34.44 -3.83
C ARG A 934 -5.34 34.29 -2.54
N ILE A 935 -5.89 35.39 -2.03
CA ILE A 935 -6.78 35.38 -0.85
C ILE A 935 -8.25 35.30 -1.32
N PRO A 936 -9.06 34.34 -0.82
CA PRO A 936 -10.47 34.18 -1.21
C PRO A 936 -11.39 35.22 -0.56
N ARG A 937 -12.11 36.00 -1.39
CA ARG A 937 -13.06 37.05 -0.94
C ARG A 937 -14.26 36.54 -0.12
N MET A 938 -14.54 35.24 -0.15
CA MET A 938 -15.63 34.64 0.65
C MET A 938 -15.33 34.64 2.16
N TYR A 939 -14.05 34.61 2.53
CA TYR A 939 -13.59 34.53 3.93
C TYR A 939 -12.82 35.79 4.36
N PHE A 940 -12.32 36.57 3.40
CA PHE A 940 -11.49 37.74 3.63
C PHE A 940 -11.97 38.97 2.85
N ALA A 941 -12.36 40.03 3.55
CA ALA A 941 -12.71 41.31 2.95
C ALA A 941 -11.44 42.11 2.61
N PRO A 942 -11.28 42.60 1.36
CA PRO A 942 -10.12 43.41 0.98
C PRO A 942 -10.17 44.80 1.64
N GLN A 943 -9.05 45.27 2.14
CA GLN A 943 -8.90 46.64 2.62
C GLN A 943 -8.37 47.57 1.52
N SER A 944 -8.23 48.86 1.83
CA SER A 944 -7.58 49.83 0.94
C SER A 944 -6.17 49.37 0.56
N GLU A 945 -5.75 49.60 -0.69
CA GLU A 945 -4.42 49.24 -1.19
C GLU A 945 -3.27 49.92 -0.42
N TYR A 946 -3.56 51.00 0.32
CA TYR A 946 -2.62 51.71 1.18
C TYR A 946 -2.59 51.22 2.63
N PHE A 947 -3.46 50.29 3.03
CA PHE A 947 -3.48 49.74 4.38
C PHE A 947 -2.31 48.77 4.58
N VAL A 948 -1.49 49.00 5.62
CA VAL A 948 -0.37 48.13 5.99
C VAL A 948 -0.47 47.76 7.46
N ASN A 949 -0.57 46.47 7.76
CA ASN A 949 -0.73 45.95 9.12
C ASN A 949 0.60 45.43 9.71
N THR A 950 1.42 46.35 10.23
CA THR A 950 2.70 46.03 10.90
C THR A 950 2.56 45.66 12.38
N ARG A 951 1.37 45.84 12.99
CA ARG A 951 1.14 45.52 14.40
C ARG A 951 1.23 44.01 14.64
N VAL A 952 1.87 43.62 15.74
CA VAL A 952 1.88 42.24 16.25
C VAL A 952 0.74 42.08 17.24
N PHE A 953 -0.09 41.06 17.05
CA PHE A 953 -1.27 40.76 17.88
C PHE A 953 -1.04 39.61 18.87
N LEU A 954 0.19 39.06 18.93
CA LEU A 954 0.57 38.02 19.89
C LEU A 954 1.08 38.59 21.22
N PRO A 955 0.71 37.98 22.36
CA PRO A 955 1.40 38.18 23.64
C PRO A 955 2.91 37.87 23.53
N PRO A 956 3.78 38.58 24.27
CA PRO A 956 5.24 38.40 24.19
C PRO A 956 5.73 36.96 24.36
N GLU A 957 5.06 36.15 25.18
CA GLU A 957 5.36 34.73 25.43
C GLU A 957 5.26 33.83 24.17
N LEU A 958 4.50 34.25 23.16
CA LEU A 958 4.21 33.47 21.95
C LEU A 958 4.85 34.05 20.69
N GLN A 959 5.49 35.21 20.80
CA GLN A 959 6.27 35.82 19.74
C GLN A 959 7.53 34.99 19.47
N PHE A 960 7.96 34.92 18.20
CA PHE A 960 9.15 34.19 17.83
C PHE A 960 10.40 34.97 18.28
N GLN A 961 11.17 34.39 19.20
CA GLN A 961 12.50 34.88 19.53
C GLN A 961 13.53 34.17 18.64
N PRO A 962 14.28 34.88 17.78
CA PRO A 962 15.35 34.27 17.02
C PRO A 962 16.41 33.74 17.98
N LYS A 963 16.84 32.48 17.79
CA LYS A 963 17.98 31.95 18.53
C LYS A 963 19.19 32.83 18.24
N LYS A 964 19.68 33.57 19.25
CA LYS A 964 20.97 34.25 19.15
C LYS A 964 22.03 33.20 18.82
N GLN A 965 22.59 33.26 17.61
CA GLN A 965 23.93 32.72 17.40
C GLN A 965 24.86 33.47 18.36
N ALA A 966 25.71 32.74 19.08
CA ALA A 966 26.71 33.37 19.95
C ALA A 966 27.61 34.23 19.06
N ALA A 967 27.54 35.56 19.25
CA ALA A 967 28.42 36.48 18.56
C ALA A 967 29.83 36.28 19.13
N GLY A 968 30.79 35.97 18.24
CA GLY A 968 32.19 35.85 18.62
C GLY A 968 32.77 37.17 19.11
N GLU A 969 33.75 37.07 20.00
CA GLU A 969 34.54 38.19 20.49
C GLU A 969 35.30 38.92 19.36
N PRO A 970 35.61 40.21 19.51
CA PRO A 970 36.15 41.03 18.43
C PRO A 970 37.62 40.71 18.09
N ASN A 971 37.90 40.57 16.79
CA ASN A 971 39.25 40.35 16.24
C ASN A 971 40.26 41.45 16.61
N VAL A 972 41.47 41.02 16.97
CA VAL A 972 42.71 41.83 16.87
C VAL A 972 43.54 41.29 15.68
N PRO A 973 44.09 42.14 14.78
CA PRO A 973 44.39 41.70 13.42
C PRO A 973 45.85 41.28 13.18
N ARG A 974 46.07 40.26 12.32
CA ARG A 974 47.35 40.08 11.61
C ARG A 974 47.21 39.53 10.17
N THR A 975 47.02 40.48 9.26
CA THR A 975 47.61 40.57 7.90
C THR A 975 47.90 39.31 7.06
N LYS A 976 47.21 39.28 5.90
CA LYS A 976 47.72 38.97 4.55
C LYS A 976 48.29 37.56 4.26
N LYS A 977 47.56 36.81 3.43
CA LYS A 977 47.87 36.66 1.98
C LYS A 977 46.68 36.10 1.18
N ARG A 978 46.66 36.43 -0.12
CA ARG A 978 45.71 36.05 -1.19
C ARG A 978 46.59 35.53 -2.36
N PRO A 979 46.06 34.87 -3.41
CA PRO A 979 45.26 33.63 -3.44
C PRO A 979 45.81 32.61 -4.48
N ARG A 980 45.23 31.40 -4.61
CA ARG A 980 45.03 30.62 -5.88
C ARG A 980 44.27 29.29 -5.61
N PRO A 981 43.73 28.54 -6.61
CA PRO A 981 42.34 28.08 -6.54
C PRO A 981 42.07 26.58 -6.80
N ILE A 982 40.82 26.16 -6.50
CA ILE A 982 40.02 25.04 -7.05
C ILE A 982 40.67 23.64 -7.12
N THR A 983 40.10 22.70 -6.36
CA THR A 983 39.60 21.39 -6.88
C THR A 983 38.53 20.78 -5.96
N GLU A 984 37.82 19.80 -6.50
CA GLU A 984 36.57 19.16 -6.05
C GLU A 984 36.62 18.48 -4.67
N ARG A 985 35.45 18.24 -4.06
CA ARG A 985 35.27 17.28 -2.96
C ARG A 985 33.95 16.51 -3.05
N GLU A 986 34.05 15.22 -2.76
CA GLU A 986 32.96 14.23 -2.75
C GLU A 986 32.15 14.21 -1.44
N ASN A 987 31.01 13.51 -1.48
CA ASN A 987 30.14 13.24 -0.33
C ASN A 987 30.69 12.12 0.58
N THR A 988 30.57 12.29 1.89
CA THR A 988 30.35 11.18 2.84
C THR A 988 29.31 11.59 3.89
N ASN A 989 28.40 10.66 4.20
CA ASN A 989 27.41 10.76 5.27
C ASN A 989 27.63 9.54 6.18
N ASP A 990 28.13 9.75 7.40
CA ASP A 990 28.19 8.73 8.44
C ASP A 990 27.12 8.99 9.51
N VAL A 991 26.59 7.91 10.08
CA VAL A 991 25.58 7.92 11.15
C VAL A 991 26.03 6.92 12.22
N GLU A 992 26.10 7.40 13.46
CA GLU A 992 26.57 6.61 14.61
C GLU A 992 25.55 5.55 15.06
N PRO A 993 26.02 4.40 15.59
CA PRO A 993 25.15 3.34 16.10
C PRO A 993 24.75 3.55 17.57
N SER A 994 23.52 3.17 17.92
CA SER A 994 22.96 3.25 19.28
C SER A 994 23.36 2.07 20.17
N GLU A 995 23.60 2.36 21.45
CA GLU A 995 23.96 1.42 22.52
C GLU A 995 22.87 0.37 22.81
N ALA A 996 23.29 -0.78 23.35
CA ALA A 996 22.42 -1.88 23.78
C ALA A 996 22.59 -2.15 25.28
N SER A 997 21.51 -2.58 25.94
CA SER A 997 21.40 -2.72 27.39
C SER A 997 22.19 -3.89 27.98
N ASP A 998 22.92 -3.63 29.06
CA ASP A 998 23.57 -4.65 29.90
C ASP A 998 22.57 -5.52 30.67
N THR A 999 22.83 -6.83 30.71
CA THR A 999 22.31 -7.74 31.74
C THR A 999 23.47 -8.48 32.38
N GLN A 1000 23.73 -8.18 33.66
CA GLN A 1000 24.80 -8.78 34.45
C GLN A 1000 24.55 -10.27 34.72
N ILE A 1001 25.63 -11.06 34.68
CA ILE A 1001 25.70 -12.39 35.29
C ILE A 1001 26.91 -12.38 36.24
N GLN A 1002 26.67 -12.53 37.53
CA GLN A 1002 27.73 -12.71 38.53
C GLN A 1002 28.21 -14.17 38.56
N LEU A 1003 29.52 -14.36 38.69
CA LEU A 1003 30.11 -15.57 39.28
C LEU A 1003 31.22 -15.18 40.27
N PRO A 1004 31.45 -15.95 41.34
CA PRO A 1004 32.16 -15.48 42.52
C PRO A 1004 33.62 -15.94 42.62
N GLY A 1005 34.43 -15.14 43.33
CA GLY A 1005 35.65 -15.58 44.01
C GLY A 1005 36.96 -15.43 43.23
N LEU A 1006 37.69 -14.35 43.53
CA LEU A 1006 39.07 -14.42 44.06
C LEU A 1006 39.50 -13.04 44.58
N GLU A 1007 40.43 -13.03 45.54
CA GLU A 1007 40.63 -11.92 46.47
C GLU A 1007 41.86 -11.03 46.14
N ASN A 1008 41.68 -9.72 46.40
CA ASN A 1008 42.64 -8.76 46.99
C ASN A 1008 43.76 -8.04 46.16
N PRO A 1009 44.17 -6.80 46.61
CA PRO A 1009 44.96 -5.80 45.87
C PRO A 1009 46.43 -5.72 46.43
N PRO A 1010 47.21 -4.60 46.54
CA PRO A 1010 46.95 -3.13 46.54
C PRO A 1010 46.82 -2.49 45.12
N GLU A 1011 46.60 -1.20 44.83
CA GLU A 1011 46.85 0.15 45.42
C GLU A 1011 48.32 0.68 45.39
N THR A 1012 48.59 1.67 44.52
CA THR A 1012 49.43 2.84 44.87
C THR A 1012 48.83 4.10 44.25
N GLU A 1013 48.74 5.15 45.05
CA GLU A 1013 47.98 6.39 44.82
C GLU A 1013 48.86 7.60 45.19
N LEU A 1014 48.46 8.82 44.77
CA LEU A 1014 48.96 10.13 45.23
C LEU A 1014 50.39 10.55 44.76
N GLU A 1015 50.75 11.83 44.53
CA GLU A 1015 49.99 13.10 44.46
C GLU A 1015 50.85 14.22 43.82
N GLU A 1016 50.23 15.10 43.00
CA GLU A 1016 50.35 16.58 42.95
C GLU A 1016 51.75 17.31 42.97
N PRO A 1017 51.91 18.68 42.96
CA PRO A 1017 50.92 19.78 43.03
C PRO A 1017 51.09 21.00 42.07
N GLN A 1018 49.98 21.76 41.89
CA GLN A 1018 49.87 23.25 41.81
C GLN A 1018 50.63 24.03 40.67
N ALA A 1019 50.28 25.27 40.28
CA ALA A 1019 49.59 26.34 41.02
C ALA A 1019 48.80 27.38 40.17
N LYS A 1020 47.61 27.72 40.68
CA LYS A 1020 47.10 29.09 40.96
C LYS A 1020 47.68 30.30 40.18
N ARG A 1021 46.80 31.04 39.49
CA ARG A 1021 46.25 32.32 40.03
C ARG A 1021 45.10 32.86 39.17
N ALA A 1022 44.03 33.28 39.83
CA ALA A 1022 43.04 34.19 39.27
C ALA A 1022 43.41 35.64 39.59
N VAL A 1023 42.99 36.57 38.73
CA VAL A 1023 42.77 37.98 39.04
C VAL A 1023 41.39 38.34 38.46
N SER A 1024 40.64 39.15 39.19
CA SER A 1024 39.31 39.71 38.86
C SER A 1024 39.32 40.53 37.55
N ASP A 1025 38.18 40.84 36.92
CA ASP A 1025 36.77 40.87 37.37
C ASP A 1025 35.81 39.99 36.52
#